data_AF-A0A3L6JRX8-F1
#
_entry.id   AF-A0A3L6JRX8-F1
#
_cell.length_a   1.000
_cell.length_b   1.000
_cell.length_c   1.000
_cell.angle_alpha   90.00
_cell.angle_beta   90.00
_cell.angle_gamma   90.00
#
_symmetry.space_group_name_H-M   'P 1'
#
loop_
_entity.id
_entity.type
_entity.pdbx_description
1 polymer ?
#
loop_
_entity_poly.entity_id
_entity_poly.type
_entity_poly.pdbx_seq_one_letter_code
_entity_poly.pdbx_strand_id
1 'polypeptide(L)'
;MAQAFSSRELSVAEENLNRRLDKLAGVGGLFGAAAAALGLIALLTTDVMPLGIVLLYPKLGASFVAYQQSVLYSTAFFGLLAVGLLLQLRGFRRLGGILESSLPSIAFATCIAALVVLFTIYTGASVNSSSITAVRNYITTLSMVGPIFVILWQLNSVVYVSSSKSNYGLSAGLLNGFFLAVLPLSLTQDGFLVIGVAAAYAILLVGQLMASMYWWAPRKHIKEYARSTDPAKFGFGLSGFLAFLVGAIATFNGPVVLIQGVQVWRPWWTVAIVETPTTWTATWATLPPYVGAFLAAMLFWVMLGPKLGARELRASEISEDIVRGGIKYLSVFLAAFGVIAAGQSGTGLQGSNELAVFLTMCPAAVMLLMGSAYARSTDIVTGIPLVIAAVFMLVGPYVLASVITVSYGLVIITQGTLMVETRVRRFTHFSQMFLTVIFSIAASVLFVLFMLGGFGSGPPAIWPTNRWFNVELLAGIPPAIQGPTIMAAVLACLLVRNVALEGFGYGRAYRGGGVLGGISALFALMIVMISSNETVSHQALTTAALTFALYALSFVMVLSLNLSLGSDILQKGHQVEGQYVRVAAAAGLLAGVFVALYAFYVFSGFPSAQAVAGVITSLMILVVGIEITSILTWVSAGARLGMLTQGFKVRGGLKGES
;
A
#
# COMPACT_ATOMS: atom_id res chain seq x y z
N MET A 1 -41.45 -39.10 15.89
CA MET A 1 -41.90 -37.85 16.56
C MET A 1 -40.99 -37.43 17.73
N ALA A 2 -40.58 -38.33 18.64
CA ALA A 2 -39.70 -37.97 19.78
C ALA A 2 -38.31 -37.40 19.36
N GLN A 3 -37.67 -37.93 18.31
CA GLN A 3 -36.41 -37.38 17.76
C GLN A 3 -36.59 -35.98 17.13
N ALA A 4 -37.75 -35.67 16.57
CA ALA A 4 -38.05 -34.35 15.99
C ALA A 4 -38.38 -33.31 17.06
N PHE A 5 -38.92 -33.74 18.21
CA PHE A 5 -39.11 -32.90 19.38
C PHE A 5 -37.79 -32.62 20.10
N SER A 6 -36.93 -33.63 20.29
CA SER A 6 -35.62 -33.40 20.92
C SER A 6 -34.70 -32.54 20.06
N SER A 7 -34.74 -32.66 18.73
CA SER A 7 -33.99 -31.78 17.82
C SER A 7 -34.49 -30.33 17.85
N ARG A 8 -35.79 -30.12 18.11
CA ARG A 8 -36.41 -28.79 18.19
C ARG A 8 -36.16 -28.13 19.54
N GLU A 9 -36.13 -28.89 20.63
CA GLU A 9 -35.72 -28.38 21.95
C GLU A 9 -34.22 -28.06 21.98
N LEU A 10 -33.38 -28.90 21.36
CA LEU A 10 -31.95 -28.62 21.17
C LEU A 10 -31.72 -27.36 20.33
N SER A 11 -32.48 -27.16 19.25
CA SER A 11 -32.34 -25.96 18.41
C SER A 11 -32.79 -24.68 19.13
N VAL A 12 -33.86 -24.74 19.94
CA VAL A 12 -34.33 -23.61 20.75
C VAL A 12 -33.37 -23.31 21.91
N ALA A 13 -32.82 -24.34 22.55
CA ALA A 13 -31.80 -24.17 23.60
C ALA A 13 -30.51 -23.56 23.04
N GLU A 14 -30.09 -23.99 21.85
CA GLU A 14 -28.97 -23.41 21.13
C GLU A 14 -29.28 -21.95 20.77
N GLU A 15 -30.43 -21.63 20.17
CA GLU A 15 -30.81 -20.26 19.83
C GLU A 15 -30.86 -19.31 21.04
N ASN A 16 -31.31 -19.80 22.20
CA ASN A 16 -31.31 -19.04 23.44
C ASN A 16 -29.90 -18.79 24.00
N LEU A 17 -29.02 -19.80 23.94
CA LEU A 17 -27.61 -19.65 24.30
C LEU A 17 -26.91 -18.63 23.38
N ASN A 18 -27.24 -18.66 22.09
CA ASN A 18 -26.71 -17.78 21.05
C ASN A 18 -27.04 -16.33 21.37
N ARG A 19 -28.31 -16.07 21.68
CA ARG A 19 -28.79 -14.74 22.03
C ARG A 19 -28.15 -14.21 23.31
N ARG A 20 -27.87 -15.07 24.29
CA ARG A 20 -27.17 -14.67 25.54
C ARG A 20 -25.71 -14.30 25.29
N LEU A 21 -25.01 -15.07 24.44
CA LEU A 21 -23.61 -14.80 24.09
C LEU A 21 -23.46 -13.53 23.25
N ASP A 22 -24.34 -13.33 22.28
CA ASP A 22 -24.36 -12.14 21.44
C ASP A 22 -24.66 -10.87 22.28
N LYS A 23 -25.56 -10.99 23.28
CA LYS A 23 -25.80 -9.93 24.28
C LYS A 23 -24.55 -9.60 25.09
N LEU A 24 -23.84 -10.61 25.60
CA LEU A 24 -22.60 -10.45 26.35
C LEU A 24 -21.50 -9.77 25.50
N ALA A 25 -21.35 -10.19 24.24
CA ALA A 25 -20.39 -9.58 23.31
C ALA A 25 -20.70 -8.10 23.08
N GLY A 26 -21.98 -7.73 22.96
CA GLY A 26 -22.37 -6.33 22.84
C GLY A 26 -22.12 -5.50 24.12
N VAL A 27 -22.19 -6.10 25.32
CA VAL A 27 -21.72 -5.43 26.55
C VAL A 27 -20.23 -5.14 26.49
N GLY A 28 -19.43 -6.02 25.87
CA GLY A 28 -18.01 -5.75 25.64
C GLY A 28 -17.76 -4.46 24.84
N GLY A 29 -18.60 -4.13 23.87
CA GLY A 29 -18.52 -2.85 23.16
C GLY A 29 -18.83 -1.63 24.04
N LEU A 30 -19.70 -1.78 25.06
CA LEU A 30 -19.94 -0.70 26.03
C LEU A 30 -18.71 -0.41 26.91
N PHE A 31 -17.94 -1.44 27.28
CA PHE A 31 -16.64 -1.23 27.96
C PHE A 31 -15.65 -0.49 27.07
N GLY A 32 -15.62 -0.79 25.77
CA GLY A 32 -14.84 -0.02 24.80
C GLY A 32 -15.31 1.43 24.67
N ALA A 33 -16.63 1.68 24.71
CA ALA A 33 -17.19 3.01 24.73
C ALA A 33 -16.82 3.79 26.00
N ALA A 34 -16.83 3.12 27.17
CA ALA A 34 -16.36 3.70 28.42
C ALA A 34 -14.86 4.06 28.36
N ALA A 35 -14.03 3.21 27.73
CA ALA A 35 -12.63 3.53 27.48
C ALA A 35 -12.47 4.78 26.60
N ALA A 36 -13.24 4.88 25.52
CA ALA A 36 -13.22 6.06 24.66
C ALA A 36 -13.67 7.34 25.38
N ALA A 37 -14.71 7.25 26.23
CA ALA A 37 -15.16 8.35 27.08
C ALA A 37 -14.08 8.79 28.07
N LEU A 38 -13.34 7.84 28.67
CA LEU A 38 -12.19 8.14 29.52
C LEU A 38 -11.11 8.93 28.74
N GLY A 39 -10.85 8.56 27.48
CA GLY A 39 -9.94 9.31 26.61
C GLY A 39 -10.38 10.75 26.35
N LEU A 40 -11.68 10.99 26.18
CA LEU A 40 -12.25 12.34 26.04
C LEU A 40 -12.19 13.13 27.35
N ILE A 41 -12.46 12.50 28.49
CA ILE A 41 -12.42 13.16 29.80
C ILE A 41 -10.97 13.53 30.16
N ALA A 42 -10.00 12.67 29.82
CA ALA A 42 -8.58 12.93 30.00
C ALA A 42 -8.07 14.16 29.23
N LEU A 43 -8.80 14.65 28.22
CA LEU A 43 -8.47 15.92 27.56
C LEU A 43 -8.80 17.15 28.42
N LEU A 44 -9.71 17.02 29.37
CA LEU A 44 -10.10 18.12 30.27
C LEU A 44 -9.07 18.33 31.39
N THR A 45 -8.14 17.39 31.56
CA THR A 45 -7.06 17.46 32.55
C THR A 45 -5.79 18.02 31.90
N THR A 46 -5.21 19.05 32.52
CA THR A 46 -4.07 19.80 31.97
C THR A 46 -2.75 19.04 31.94
N ASP A 47 -2.60 18.00 32.76
CA ASP A 47 -1.34 17.26 32.97
C ASP A 47 -1.40 15.81 32.48
N VAL A 48 -2.23 15.53 31.49
CA VAL A 48 -2.42 14.17 30.95
C VAL A 48 -2.13 14.13 29.46
N MET A 49 -1.21 13.24 29.08
CA MET A 49 -0.97 12.95 27.67
C MET A 49 -2.14 12.17 27.07
N PRO A 50 -2.44 12.35 25.77
CA PRO A 50 -3.46 11.56 25.10
C PRO A 50 -3.26 10.05 25.30
N LEU A 51 -4.27 9.36 25.81
CA LEU A 51 -4.17 7.96 26.24
C LEU A 51 -3.76 7.01 25.09
N GLY A 52 -2.64 6.33 25.24
CA GLY A 52 -2.12 5.42 24.21
C GLY A 52 -1.30 6.10 23.10
N ILE A 53 -1.12 7.42 23.10
CA ILE A 53 -0.22 8.11 22.16
C ILE A 53 1.22 7.61 22.31
N VAL A 54 1.61 7.23 23.53
CA VAL A 54 2.97 6.74 23.85
C VAL A 54 3.30 5.41 23.17
N LEU A 55 2.28 4.63 22.76
CA LEU A 55 2.48 3.39 21.98
C LEU A 55 2.76 3.67 20.51
N LEU A 56 2.23 4.80 20.01
CA LEU A 56 2.39 5.23 18.63
C LEU A 56 3.64 6.10 18.45
N TYR A 57 4.03 6.83 19.51
CA TYR A 57 5.24 7.64 19.56
C TYR A 57 6.04 7.41 20.86
N PRO A 58 6.84 6.32 20.91
CA PRO A 58 7.59 5.93 22.12
C PRO A 58 8.54 6.99 22.67
N LYS A 59 9.03 7.93 21.85
CA LYS A 59 9.86 9.07 22.30
C LYS A 59 9.20 9.88 23.43
N LEU A 60 7.87 9.92 23.49
CA LEU A 60 7.13 10.59 24.58
C LEU A 60 7.21 9.84 25.92
N GLY A 61 7.83 8.66 25.96
CA GLY A 61 7.93 7.81 27.15
C GLY A 61 8.57 8.50 28.35
N ALA A 62 9.55 9.38 28.14
CA ALA A 62 10.19 10.13 29.23
C ALA A 62 9.21 11.07 29.95
N SER A 63 8.47 11.86 29.18
CA SER A 63 7.42 12.74 29.72
C SER A 63 6.26 11.92 30.27
N PHE A 64 5.91 10.80 29.64
CA PHE A 64 4.82 9.93 30.06
C PHE A 64 5.04 9.34 31.46
N VAL A 65 6.25 8.87 31.79
CA VAL A 65 6.56 8.34 33.14
C VAL A 65 6.75 9.44 34.18
N ALA A 66 7.05 10.67 33.76
CA ALA A 66 7.13 11.81 34.67
C ALA A 66 5.75 12.23 35.23
N TYR A 67 4.67 11.99 34.48
CA TYR A 67 3.30 12.29 34.90
C TYR A 67 2.54 11.01 35.28
N GLN A 68 2.50 10.68 36.58
CA GLN A 68 1.86 9.45 37.08
C GLN A 68 0.38 9.32 36.68
N GLN A 69 -0.35 10.43 36.55
CA GLN A 69 -1.74 10.44 36.07
C GLN A 69 -1.87 9.91 34.63
N SER A 70 -0.91 10.23 33.75
CA SER A 70 -0.90 9.73 32.37
C SER A 70 -0.77 8.21 32.31
N VAL A 71 0.05 7.64 33.20
CA VAL A 71 0.22 6.18 33.35
C VAL A 71 -1.07 5.53 33.84
N LEU A 72 -1.68 6.07 34.90
CA LEU A 72 -2.89 5.49 35.51
C LEU A 72 -4.10 5.53 34.55
N TYR A 73 -4.36 6.68 33.91
CA TYR A 73 -5.47 6.78 32.97
C TYR A 73 -5.25 5.94 31.71
N SER A 74 -4.02 5.85 31.20
CA SER A 74 -3.73 4.96 30.08
C SER A 74 -3.88 3.48 30.46
N THR A 75 -3.50 3.10 31.68
CA THR A 75 -3.71 1.73 32.20
C THR A 75 -5.19 1.40 32.28
N ALA A 76 -6.01 2.30 32.85
CA ALA A 76 -7.45 2.13 32.92
C ALA A 76 -8.10 2.05 31.53
N PHE A 77 -7.64 2.87 30.58
CA PHE A 77 -8.07 2.85 29.18
C PHE A 77 -7.86 1.48 28.53
N PHE A 78 -6.62 0.95 28.57
CA PHE A 78 -6.33 -0.38 28.01
C PHE A 78 -7.00 -1.51 28.80
N GLY A 79 -7.25 -1.31 30.09
CA GLY A 79 -7.96 -2.28 30.92
C GLY A 79 -9.41 -2.44 30.51
N LEU A 80 -10.11 -1.32 30.30
CA LEU A 80 -11.47 -1.31 29.79
C LEU A 80 -11.54 -1.91 28.38
N LEU A 81 -10.58 -1.59 27.49
CA LEU A 81 -10.50 -2.22 26.17
C LEU A 81 -10.26 -3.73 26.25
N ALA A 82 -9.35 -4.19 27.10
CA ALA A 82 -9.05 -5.60 27.28
C ALA A 82 -10.27 -6.36 27.82
N VAL A 83 -10.96 -5.82 28.83
CA VAL A 83 -12.22 -6.39 29.35
C VAL A 83 -13.28 -6.43 28.26
N GLY A 84 -13.40 -5.36 27.45
CA GLY A 84 -14.31 -5.33 26.30
C GLY A 84 -14.04 -6.45 25.29
N LEU A 85 -12.77 -6.64 24.92
CA LEU A 85 -12.35 -7.72 24.01
C LEU A 85 -12.53 -9.11 24.60
N LEU A 86 -12.28 -9.30 25.91
CA LEU A 86 -12.53 -10.56 26.61
C LEU A 86 -14.01 -10.97 26.54
N LEU A 87 -14.92 -10.02 26.74
CA LEU A 87 -16.36 -10.27 26.63
C LEU A 87 -16.79 -10.58 25.20
N GLN A 88 -16.16 -9.95 24.20
CA GLN A 88 -16.41 -10.20 22.78
C GLN A 88 -15.81 -11.53 22.28
N LEU A 89 -14.81 -12.08 22.98
CA LEU A 89 -14.04 -13.26 22.55
C LEU A 89 -14.92 -14.48 22.21
N ARG A 90 -15.92 -14.75 23.05
CA ARG A 90 -16.83 -15.88 22.85
C ARG A 90 -17.71 -15.68 21.62
N GLY A 91 -18.14 -14.43 21.36
CA GLY A 91 -18.85 -14.05 20.14
C GLY A 91 -17.98 -14.29 18.90
N PHE A 92 -16.72 -13.87 18.93
CA PHE A 92 -15.79 -14.06 17.82
C PHE A 92 -15.44 -15.53 17.54
N ARG A 93 -15.20 -16.35 18.57
CA ARG A 93 -14.95 -17.80 18.37
C ARG A 93 -16.12 -18.47 17.63
N ARG A 94 -17.34 -18.10 18.01
CA ARG A 94 -18.53 -18.63 17.36
C ARG A 94 -18.71 -18.10 15.94
N LEU A 95 -18.44 -16.81 15.73
CA LEU A 95 -18.41 -16.21 14.40
C LEU A 95 -17.43 -16.93 13.49
N GLY A 96 -16.26 -17.36 14.01
CA GLY A 96 -15.30 -18.20 13.29
C GLY A 96 -15.88 -19.54 12.85
N GLY A 97 -16.67 -20.20 13.70
CA GLY A 97 -17.39 -21.43 13.35
C GLY A 97 -18.46 -21.22 12.28
N ILE A 98 -19.22 -20.11 12.35
CA ILE A 98 -20.26 -19.76 11.36
C ILE A 98 -19.64 -19.38 10.01
N LEU A 99 -18.50 -18.68 10.03
CA LEU A 99 -17.80 -18.24 8.83
C LEU A 99 -16.82 -19.29 8.29
N GLU A 100 -16.66 -20.44 8.95
CA GLU A 100 -15.64 -21.46 8.62
C GLU A 100 -14.26 -20.83 8.38
N SER A 101 -13.90 -19.84 9.20
CA SER A 101 -12.72 -19.01 9.02
C SER A 101 -11.97 -18.82 10.33
N SER A 102 -10.65 -18.85 10.24
CA SER A 102 -9.76 -18.55 11.37
C SER A 102 -9.63 -17.04 11.63
N LEU A 103 -10.07 -16.15 10.73
CA LEU A 103 -9.88 -14.70 10.89
C LEU A 103 -10.47 -14.16 12.21
N PRO A 104 -11.67 -14.55 12.67
CA PRO A 104 -12.20 -14.10 13.96
C PRO A 104 -11.37 -14.55 15.18
N SER A 105 -10.50 -15.56 15.05
CA SER A 105 -9.60 -15.96 16.13
C SER A 105 -8.57 -14.88 16.49
N ILE A 106 -8.33 -13.91 15.60
CA ILE A 106 -7.44 -12.76 15.85
C ILE A 106 -7.92 -11.91 17.02
N ALA A 107 -9.22 -11.91 17.34
CA ALA A 107 -9.74 -11.22 18.53
C ALA A 107 -9.08 -11.72 19.83
N PHE A 108 -8.71 -13.00 19.90
CA PHE A 108 -7.97 -13.57 21.03
C PHE A 108 -6.56 -12.99 21.14
N ALA A 109 -5.82 -12.96 20.02
CA ALA A 109 -4.48 -12.37 19.98
C ALA A 109 -4.53 -10.88 20.31
N THR A 110 -5.54 -10.16 19.81
CA THR A 110 -5.75 -8.73 20.10
C THR A 110 -6.01 -8.49 21.58
N CYS A 111 -6.79 -9.37 22.23
CA CYS A 111 -7.02 -9.33 23.67
C CYS A 111 -5.73 -9.56 24.47
N ILE A 112 -4.92 -10.56 24.09
CA ILE A 112 -3.62 -10.79 24.75
C ILE A 112 -2.71 -9.57 24.58
N ALA A 113 -2.62 -9.03 23.36
CA ALA A 113 -1.83 -7.84 23.10
C ALA A 113 -2.30 -6.63 23.93
N ALA A 114 -3.61 -6.43 24.09
CA ALA A 114 -4.16 -5.39 24.97
C ALA A 114 -3.75 -5.57 26.44
N LEU A 115 -3.74 -6.81 26.94
CA LEU A 115 -3.27 -7.11 28.31
C LEU A 115 -1.76 -6.88 28.47
N VAL A 116 -0.95 -7.26 27.47
CA VAL A 116 0.49 -7.01 27.47
C VAL A 116 0.79 -5.51 27.42
N VAL A 117 0.06 -4.75 26.60
CA VAL A 117 0.11 -3.28 26.56
C VAL A 117 -0.24 -2.69 27.92
N LEU A 118 -1.35 -3.14 28.53
CA LEU A 118 -1.78 -2.69 29.86
C LEU A 118 -0.68 -2.92 30.89
N PHE A 119 -0.11 -4.12 30.92
CA PHE A 119 0.96 -4.45 31.86
C PHE A 119 2.19 -3.58 31.64
N THR A 120 2.60 -3.42 30.38
CA THR A 120 3.75 -2.59 30.00
C THR A 120 3.54 -1.15 30.43
N ILE A 121 2.38 -0.54 30.15
CA ILE A 121 2.07 0.83 30.56
C ILE A 121 2.08 0.94 32.09
N TYR A 122 1.48 -0.01 32.80
CA TYR A 122 1.44 0.00 34.27
C TYR A 122 2.86 -0.02 34.89
N THR A 123 3.80 -0.78 34.32
CA THR A 123 5.20 -0.76 34.77
C THR A 123 5.86 0.61 34.64
N GLY A 124 5.34 1.50 33.77
CA GLY A 124 5.80 2.89 33.68
C GLY A 124 5.68 3.67 35.01
N ALA A 125 4.78 3.27 35.91
CA ALA A 125 4.61 3.90 37.22
C ALA A 125 5.79 3.64 38.18
N SER A 126 6.56 2.57 37.96
CA SER A 126 7.74 2.23 38.77
C SER A 126 9.06 2.65 38.12
N VAL A 127 9.03 3.23 36.93
CA VAL A 127 10.23 3.73 36.24
C VAL A 127 10.71 5.01 36.90
N ASN A 128 11.95 5.02 37.37
CA ASN A 128 12.58 6.24 37.85
C ASN A 128 12.83 7.21 36.68
N SER A 129 12.05 8.30 36.62
CA SER A 129 12.12 9.33 35.57
C SER A 129 13.46 10.08 35.51
N SER A 130 14.24 10.06 36.60
CA SER A 130 15.59 10.64 36.63
C SER A 130 16.69 9.72 36.08
N SER A 131 16.39 8.43 35.86
CA SER A 131 17.35 7.46 35.34
C SER A 131 17.21 7.30 33.82
N ILE A 132 18.19 7.83 33.08
CA ILE A 132 18.25 7.74 31.61
C ILE A 132 18.15 6.28 31.13
N THR A 133 18.85 5.36 31.81
CA THR A 133 18.84 3.93 31.45
C THR A 133 17.46 3.30 31.65
N ALA A 134 16.80 3.59 32.78
CA ALA A 134 15.47 3.05 33.06
C ALA A 134 14.42 3.56 32.05
N VAL A 135 14.46 4.86 31.73
CA VAL A 135 13.58 5.48 30.74
C VAL A 135 13.84 4.92 29.33
N ARG A 136 15.11 4.76 28.93
CA ARG A 136 15.46 4.18 27.62
C ARG A 136 14.96 2.74 27.48
N ASN A 137 15.11 1.92 28.52
CA ASN A 137 14.59 0.54 28.51
C ASN A 137 13.07 0.54 28.37
N TYR A 138 12.36 1.42 29.08
CA TYR A 138 10.92 1.56 28.97
C TYR A 138 10.46 1.97 27.56
N ILE A 139 11.10 2.97 26.95
CA ILE A 139 10.84 3.41 25.57
C ILE A 139 11.05 2.25 24.57
N THR A 140 12.11 1.46 24.77
CA THR A 140 12.42 0.30 23.92
C THR A 140 11.32 -0.76 24.03
N THR A 141 10.85 -1.08 25.25
CA THR A 141 9.73 -2.02 25.44
C THR A 141 8.45 -1.53 24.78
N LEU A 142 8.10 -0.24 24.92
CA LEU A 142 6.94 0.35 24.26
C LEU A 142 7.01 0.23 22.74
N SER A 143 8.20 0.42 22.15
CA SER A 143 8.41 0.32 20.70
C SER A 143 8.21 -1.08 20.12
N MET A 144 8.28 -2.13 20.96
CA MET A 144 8.01 -3.51 20.55
C MET A 144 6.52 -3.85 20.70
N VAL A 145 5.92 -3.48 21.84
CA VAL A 145 4.54 -3.87 22.16
C VAL A 145 3.51 -3.03 21.40
N GLY A 146 3.75 -1.73 21.23
CA GLY A 146 2.85 -0.80 20.55
C GLY A 146 2.48 -1.23 19.13
N PRO A 147 3.46 -1.44 18.22
CA PRO A 147 3.21 -1.89 16.85
C PRO A 147 2.42 -3.19 16.75
N ILE A 148 2.71 -4.18 17.62
CA ILE A 148 1.99 -5.46 17.64
C ILE A 148 0.51 -5.24 17.94
N PHE A 149 0.20 -4.41 18.93
CA PHE A 149 -1.17 -4.06 19.26
C PHE A 149 -1.86 -3.34 18.10
N VAL A 150 -1.20 -2.36 17.47
CA VAL A 150 -1.75 -1.64 16.30
C VAL A 150 -2.13 -2.61 15.19
N ILE A 151 -1.23 -3.54 14.82
CA ILE A 151 -1.48 -4.53 13.76
C ILE A 151 -2.70 -5.39 14.12
N LEU A 152 -2.73 -5.96 15.33
CA LEU A 152 -3.82 -6.83 15.76
C LEU A 152 -5.15 -6.09 15.85
N TRP A 153 -5.15 -4.84 16.30
CA TRP A 153 -6.32 -3.98 16.33
C TRP A 153 -6.90 -3.73 14.93
N GLN A 154 -6.05 -3.44 13.93
CA GLN A 154 -6.49 -3.28 12.55
C GLN A 154 -7.12 -4.56 12.00
N LEU A 155 -6.46 -5.71 12.23
CA LEU A 155 -6.96 -7.01 11.78
C LEU A 155 -8.28 -7.40 12.47
N ASN A 156 -8.44 -7.10 13.75
CA ASN A 156 -9.69 -7.31 14.48
C ASN A 156 -10.83 -6.43 13.92
N SER A 157 -10.52 -5.18 13.60
CA SER A 157 -11.50 -4.22 13.03
C SER A 157 -12.04 -4.68 11.66
N VAL A 158 -11.21 -5.34 10.85
CA VAL A 158 -11.61 -5.94 9.57
C VAL A 158 -12.70 -7.01 9.73
N VAL A 159 -12.71 -7.74 10.85
CA VAL A 159 -13.70 -8.81 11.10
C VAL A 159 -15.11 -8.23 11.09
N TYR A 160 -15.34 -7.04 11.64
CA TYR A 160 -16.65 -6.39 11.66
C TYR A 160 -17.17 -6.04 10.27
N VAL A 161 -16.32 -5.46 9.41
CA VAL A 161 -16.73 -5.10 8.03
C VAL A 161 -16.95 -6.36 7.19
N SER A 162 -16.04 -7.33 7.29
CA SER A 162 -16.05 -8.52 6.44
C SER A 162 -17.17 -9.52 6.77
N SER A 163 -17.62 -9.55 8.03
CA SER A 163 -18.67 -10.45 8.51
C SER A 163 -20.08 -9.85 8.42
N SER A 164 -20.22 -8.54 8.12
CA SER A 164 -21.50 -7.85 8.18
C SER A 164 -22.17 -7.64 6.81
N LYS A 165 -23.50 -7.75 6.81
CA LYS A 165 -24.40 -7.31 5.74
C LYS A 165 -25.01 -5.92 6.01
N SER A 166 -24.75 -5.32 7.18
CA SER A 166 -25.38 -4.07 7.63
C SER A 166 -24.39 -2.92 7.80
N ASN A 167 -24.93 -1.70 7.87
CA ASN A 167 -24.14 -0.51 8.15
C ASN A 167 -23.56 -0.52 9.58
N TYR A 168 -24.14 -1.26 10.52
CA TYR A 168 -23.62 -1.34 11.89
C TYR A 168 -22.23 -1.98 11.93
N GLY A 169 -22.04 -3.12 11.25
CA GLY A 169 -20.72 -3.77 11.20
C GLY A 169 -19.73 -3.01 10.34
N LEU A 170 -20.20 -2.35 9.28
CA LEU A 170 -19.38 -1.44 8.48
C LEU A 170 -18.83 -0.28 9.34
N SER A 171 -19.72 0.45 10.02
CA SER A 171 -19.33 1.57 10.89
C SER A 171 -18.48 1.12 12.06
N ALA A 172 -18.81 -0.02 12.70
CA ALA A 172 -17.99 -0.59 13.77
C ALA A 172 -16.57 -0.86 13.29
N GLY A 173 -16.39 -1.52 12.15
CA GLY A 173 -15.06 -1.82 11.64
C GLY A 173 -14.29 -0.59 11.16
N LEU A 174 -14.92 0.32 10.43
CA LEU A 174 -14.26 1.54 9.94
C LEU A 174 -13.83 2.46 11.08
N LEU A 175 -14.73 2.78 12.00
CA LEU A 175 -14.43 3.72 13.07
C LEU A 175 -13.39 3.14 14.05
N ASN A 176 -13.47 1.85 14.39
CA ASN A 176 -12.41 1.22 15.19
C ASN A 176 -11.08 1.14 14.43
N GLY A 177 -11.08 0.80 13.15
CA GLY A 177 -9.85 0.74 12.35
C GLY A 177 -9.16 2.09 12.22
N PHE A 178 -9.92 3.17 12.03
CA PHE A 178 -9.34 4.50 11.86
C PHE A 178 -8.96 5.21 13.16
N PHE A 179 -9.40 4.77 14.35
CA PHE A 179 -9.00 5.38 15.64
C PHE A 179 -7.48 5.55 15.77
N LEU A 180 -6.72 4.46 15.57
CA LEU A 180 -5.25 4.49 15.70
C LEU A 180 -4.54 5.20 14.54
N ALA A 181 -5.22 5.34 13.39
CA ALA A 181 -4.69 6.11 12.26
C ALA A 181 -4.93 7.63 12.43
N VAL A 182 -6.00 8.02 13.13
CA VAL A 182 -6.33 9.43 13.39
C VAL A 182 -5.57 9.97 14.61
N LEU A 183 -5.36 9.14 15.64
CA LEU A 183 -4.72 9.60 16.89
C LEU A 183 -3.34 10.27 16.68
N PRO A 184 -2.42 9.76 15.84
CA PRO A 184 -1.15 10.42 15.56
C PRO A 184 -1.27 11.76 14.84
N LEU A 185 -2.39 12.03 14.16
CA LEU A 185 -2.61 13.31 13.47
C LEU A 185 -2.75 14.48 14.44
N SER A 186 -3.03 14.20 15.71
CA SER A 186 -2.99 15.21 16.77
C SER A 186 -1.60 15.85 16.96
N LEU A 187 -0.53 15.18 16.51
CA LEU A 187 0.84 15.69 16.63
C LEU A 187 1.21 16.69 15.53
N THR A 188 0.28 17.07 14.62
CA THR A 188 0.58 17.84 13.40
C THR A 188 0.90 19.31 13.62
N GLN A 189 0.18 19.97 14.52
CA GLN A 189 0.37 21.36 14.90
C GLN A 189 -0.05 21.55 16.35
N ASP A 190 0.60 22.47 17.06
CA ASP A 190 0.36 22.70 18.49
C ASP A 190 -1.10 23.06 18.81
N GLY A 191 -1.81 23.71 17.87
CA GLY A 191 -3.25 24.03 17.99
C GLY A 191 -4.20 22.89 17.58
N PHE A 192 -3.73 21.89 16.83
CA PHE A 192 -4.54 20.77 16.34
C PHE A 192 -4.55 19.57 17.30
N LEU A 193 -3.72 19.62 18.36
CA LEU A 193 -3.62 18.55 19.37
C LEU A 193 -4.99 18.22 19.97
N VAL A 194 -5.70 19.20 20.53
CA VAL A 194 -6.97 18.99 21.22
C VAL A 194 -8.04 18.46 20.26
N ILE A 195 -8.14 19.04 19.05
CA ILE A 195 -9.13 18.66 18.04
C ILE A 195 -8.86 17.25 17.51
N GLY A 196 -7.62 16.93 17.18
CA GLY A 196 -7.23 15.62 16.65
C GLY A 196 -7.45 14.49 17.66
N VAL A 197 -7.12 14.74 18.94
CA VAL A 197 -7.35 13.76 20.00
C VAL A 197 -8.85 13.59 20.28
N ALA A 198 -9.61 14.68 20.34
CA ALA A 198 -11.07 14.63 20.52
C ALA A 198 -11.74 13.86 19.37
N ALA A 199 -11.33 14.11 18.12
CA ALA A 199 -11.82 13.39 16.96
C ALA A 199 -11.50 11.90 17.02
N ALA A 200 -10.26 11.52 17.39
CA ALA A 200 -9.86 10.13 17.51
C ALA A 200 -10.72 9.36 18.53
N TYR A 201 -10.91 9.91 19.74
CA TYR A 201 -11.73 9.23 20.75
C TYR A 201 -13.22 9.31 20.47
N ALA A 202 -13.73 10.36 19.81
CA ALA A 202 -15.11 10.39 19.34
C ALA A 202 -15.37 9.29 18.30
N ILE A 203 -14.43 9.09 17.38
CA ILE A 203 -14.47 7.99 16.40
C ILE A 203 -14.45 6.63 17.12
N LEU A 204 -13.55 6.44 18.10
CA LEU A 204 -13.49 5.21 18.88
C LEU A 204 -14.81 4.97 19.65
N LEU A 205 -15.36 6.00 20.29
CA LEU A 205 -16.62 5.93 21.05
C LEU A 205 -17.75 5.45 20.15
N VAL A 206 -17.97 6.12 19.01
CA VAL A 206 -19.01 5.73 18.06
C VAL A 206 -18.73 4.35 17.49
N GLY A 207 -17.47 4.02 17.19
CA GLY A 207 -17.08 2.70 16.69
C GLY A 207 -17.40 1.56 17.67
N GLN A 208 -17.16 1.78 18.97
CA GLN A 208 -17.45 0.80 20.02
C GLN A 208 -18.95 0.67 20.28
N LEU A 209 -19.72 1.77 20.23
CA LEU A 209 -21.18 1.72 20.27
C LEU A 209 -21.76 0.95 19.09
N MET A 210 -21.22 1.16 17.88
CA MET A 210 -21.61 0.41 16.68
C MET A 210 -21.22 -1.07 16.78
N ALA A 211 -20.11 -1.40 17.44
CA ALA A 211 -19.74 -2.79 17.74
C ALA A 211 -20.77 -3.43 18.69
N SER A 212 -21.24 -2.72 19.71
CA SER A 212 -22.33 -3.20 20.58
C SER A 212 -23.61 -3.46 19.79
N MET A 213 -23.99 -2.52 18.92
CA MET A 213 -25.16 -2.66 18.05
C MET A 213 -25.02 -3.82 17.06
N TYR A 214 -23.81 -4.04 16.51
CA TYR A 214 -23.53 -5.17 15.64
C TYR A 214 -23.81 -6.51 16.33
N TRP A 215 -23.34 -6.69 17.57
CA TRP A 215 -23.56 -7.91 18.33
C TRP A 215 -25.01 -8.10 18.75
N TRP A 216 -25.73 -7.02 19.06
CA TRP A 216 -27.15 -7.10 19.41
C TRP A 216 -28.09 -7.19 18.20
N ALA A 217 -27.59 -6.93 16.99
CA ALA A 217 -28.37 -7.03 15.79
C ALA A 217 -28.80 -8.48 15.50
N PRO A 218 -29.97 -8.71 14.89
CA PRO A 218 -30.40 -10.04 14.49
C PRO A 218 -29.36 -10.73 13.57
N ARG A 219 -29.12 -12.04 13.76
CA ARG A 219 -28.09 -12.78 13.02
C ARG A 219 -28.24 -12.79 11.50
N LYS A 220 -29.41 -12.44 10.96
CA LYS A 220 -29.61 -12.16 9.52
C LYS A 220 -28.65 -11.08 8.97
N HIS A 221 -28.11 -10.23 9.83
CA HIS A 221 -27.10 -9.22 9.50
C HIS A 221 -25.68 -9.77 9.40
N ILE A 222 -25.45 -11.03 9.79
CA ILE A 222 -24.17 -11.74 9.63
C ILE A 222 -24.17 -12.47 8.28
N LYS A 223 -23.02 -12.46 7.62
CA LYS A 223 -22.82 -13.06 6.31
C LYS A 223 -22.72 -14.58 6.37
N GLU A 224 -23.27 -15.25 5.35
CA GLU A 224 -22.97 -16.66 5.01
C GLU A 224 -21.80 -16.68 3.99
N TYR A 225 -20.85 -17.58 4.20
CA TYR A 225 -19.52 -17.51 3.59
C TYR A 225 -19.54 -17.79 2.08
N ALA A 226 -19.58 -16.74 1.24
CA ALA A 226 -19.20 -16.80 -0.19
C ALA A 226 -19.25 -15.44 -0.95
N ARG A 227 -20.02 -14.44 -0.48
CA ARG A 227 -20.34 -13.25 -1.33
C ARG A 227 -19.92 -11.91 -0.72
N SER A 228 -19.17 -11.08 -1.44
CA SER A 228 -18.92 -9.68 -1.02
C SER A 228 -20.24 -8.90 -0.96
N THR A 229 -20.52 -8.24 0.17
CA THR A 229 -21.74 -7.46 0.40
C THR A 229 -21.53 -6.02 -0.09
N ASP A 230 -22.61 -5.33 -0.49
CA ASP A 230 -22.49 -3.94 -0.93
C ASP A 230 -21.87 -3.01 0.13
N PRO A 231 -22.19 -3.15 1.44
CA PRO A 231 -21.50 -2.41 2.49
C PRO A 231 -20.00 -2.73 2.58
N ALA A 232 -19.58 -3.98 2.39
CA ALA A 232 -18.16 -4.35 2.41
C ALA A 232 -17.40 -3.74 1.22
N LYS A 233 -18.02 -3.71 0.03
CA LYS A 233 -17.45 -3.04 -1.15
C LYS A 233 -17.30 -1.53 -0.95
N PHE A 234 -18.32 -0.89 -0.38
CA PHE A 234 -18.24 0.53 -0.03
C PHE A 234 -17.19 0.78 1.06
N GLY A 235 -17.11 -0.09 2.07
CA GLY A 235 -16.07 -0.03 3.12
C GLY A 235 -14.65 -0.15 2.55
N PHE A 236 -14.44 -0.98 1.53
CA PHE A 236 -13.18 -1.05 0.81
C PHE A 236 -12.84 0.29 0.11
N GLY A 237 -13.77 0.85 -0.69
CA GLY A 237 -13.53 2.13 -1.37
C GLY A 237 -13.30 3.29 -0.40
N LEU A 238 -14.14 3.39 0.65
CA LEU A 238 -14.03 4.43 1.67
C LEU A 238 -12.73 4.30 2.49
N SER A 239 -12.34 3.09 2.90
CA SER A 239 -11.08 2.89 3.63
C SER A 239 -9.85 3.20 2.78
N GLY A 240 -9.88 2.89 1.47
CA GLY A 240 -8.82 3.29 0.55
C GLY A 240 -8.67 4.81 0.48
N PHE A 241 -9.78 5.51 0.21
CA PHE A 241 -9.79 6.98 0.18
C PHE A 241 -9.29 7.60 1.49
N LEU A 242 -9.79 7.14 2.65
CA LEU A 242 -9.37 7.64 3.96
C LEU A 242 -7.90 7.32 4.26
N ALA A 243 -7.39 6.15 3.86
CA ALA A 243 -5.98 5.80 4.06
C ALA A 243 -5.04 6.80 3.35
N PHE A 244 -5.35 7.16 2.10
CA PHE A 244 -4.54 8.14 1.36
C PHE A 244 -4.74 9.58 1.85
N LEU A 245 -5.91 9.93 2.39
CA LEU A 245 -6.08 11.20 3.10
C LEU A 245 -5.23 11.28 4.37
N VAL A 246 -5.17 10.22 5.18
CA VAL A 246 -4.28 10.14 6.35
C VAL A 246 -2.82 10.23 5.91
N GLY A 247 -2.44 9.49 4.86
CA GLY A 247 -1.08 9.53 4.31
C GLY A 247 -0.70 10.89 3.69
N ALA A 248 -1.67 11.74 3.32
CA ALA A 248 -1.38 13.09 2.82
C ALA A 248 -0.66 13.93 3.88
N ILE A 249 -0.98 13.73 5.15
CA ILE A 249 -0.31 14.42 6.26
C ILE A 249 1.15 13.98 6.35
N ALA A 250 1.43 12.68 6.29
CA ALA A 250 2.80 12.18 6.23
C ALA A 250 3.54 12.70 4.99
N THR A 251 2.84 12.80 3.85
CA THR A 251 3.42 13.21 2.56
C THR A 251 3.73 14.70 2.48
N PHE A 252 2.92 15.57 3.09
CA PHE A 252 3.04 17.01 2.91
C PHE A 252 3.48 17.77 4.17
N ASN A 253 3.29 17.23 5.37
CA ASN A 253 3.71 17.89 6.61
C ASN A 253 5.11 17.43 7.04
N GLY A 254 6.10 18.33 6.88
CA GLY A 254 7.50 18.09 7.26
C GLY A 254 8.48 17.80 6.10
N PRO A 255 8.19 16.90 5.13
CA PRO A 255 9.19 16.49 4.13
C PRO A 255 9.39 17.51 3.00
N VAL A 256 8.49 18.49 2.83
CA VAL A 256 8.63 19.53 1.81
C VAL A 256 9.54 20.64 2.32
N VAL A 257 10.67 20.85 1.66
CA VAL A 257 11.70 21.83 2.05
C VAL A 257 12.17 22.63 0.84
N LEU A 258 12.78 23.80 1.09
CA LEU A 258 13.38 24.63 0.04
C LEU A 258 14.87 24.32 -0.09
N ILE A 259 15.32 23.99 -1.30
CA ILE A 259 16.74 23.86 -1.66
C ILE A 259 17.01 24.82 -2.82
N GLN A 260 17.92 25.77 -2.62
CA GLN A 260 18.28 26.79 -3.62
C GLN A 260 17.05 27.49 -4.24
N GLY A 261 16.03 27.78 -3.42
CA GLY A 261 14.78 28.43 -3.86
C GLY A 261 13.75 27.51 -4.52
N VAL A 262 14.05 26.22 -4.73
CA VAL A 262 13.13 25.23 -5.31
C VAL A 262 12.55 24.34 -4.21
N GLN A 263 11.24 24.12 -4.23
CA GLN A 263 10.57 23.20 -3.30
C GLN A 263 10.82 21.75 -3.70
N VAL A 264 11.39 20.98 -2.79
CA VAL A 264 11.66 19.55 -2.95
C VAL A 264 11.02 18.77 -1.81
N TRP A 265 10.62 17.53 -2.10
CA TRP A 265 10.12 16.56 -1.16
C TRP A 265 11.22 15.58 -0.78
N ARG A 266 11.44 15.38 0.53
CA ARG A 266 12.42 14.43 1.07
C ARG A 266 11.75 13.12 1.51
N PRO A 267 12.40 11.96 1.30
CA PRO A 267 11.91 10.68 1.80
C PRO A 267 11.67 10.67 3.31
N TRP A 268 10.67 9.91 3.75
CA TRP A 268 10.30 9.77 5.17
C TRP A 268 11.41 9.25 6.09
N TRP A 269 12.41 8.57 5.53
CA TRP A 269 13.56 8.10 6.30
C TRP A 269 14.61 9.19 6.58
N THR A 270 14.41 10.42 6.09
CA THR A 270 15.37 11.53 6.26
C THR A 270 15.43 11.97 7.73
N VAL A 271 16.64 11.93 8.29
CA VAL A 271 16.94 12.35 9.67
C VAL A 271 18.02 13.44 9.68
N ALA A 272 17.83 14.46 10.52
CA ALA A 272 18.89 15.34 10.96
C ALA A 272 19.38 14.86 12.33
N ILE A 273 20.69 14.66 12.47
CA ILE A 273 21.31 14.24 13.73
C ILE A 273 21.98 15.48 14.32
N VAL A 274 21.51 15.92 15.49
CA VAL A 274 22.15 16.98 16.27
C VAL A 274 22.91 16.33 17.40
N GLU A 275 24.23 16.42 17.31
CA GLU A 275 25.18 15.90 18.28
C GLU A 275 25.58 17.03 19.23
N THR A 276 25.33 16.87 20.54
CA THR A 276 25.89 17.74 21.58
C THR A 276 26.74 16.91 22.54
N PRO A 277 27.70 17.52 23.26
CA PRO A 277 28.61 16.77 24.15
C PRO A 277 27.93 15.91 25.22
N THR A 278 26.66 16.20 25.54
CA THR A 278 25.88 15.52 26.58
C THR A 278 24.63 14.82 26.05
N THR A 279 24.14 15.15 24.85
CA THR A 279 22.92 14.55 24.27
C THR A 279 23.00 14.43 22.74
N TRP A 280 22.40 13.36 22.21
CA TRP A 280 22.26 13.14 20.78
C TRP A 280 20.75 13.13 20.48
N THR A 281 20.31 13.99 19.56
CA THR A 281 18.89 14.03 19.18
C THR A 281 18.74 13.84 17.68
N ALA A 282 18.04 12.77 17.30
CA ALA A 282 17.56 12.57 15.94
C ALA A 282 16.24 13.35 15.76
N THR A 283 16.24 14.28 14.82
CA THR A 283 15.05 15.00 14.37
C THR A 283 14.67 14.51 12.98
N TRP A 284 13.52 13.85 12.90
CA TRP A 284 12.99 13.33 11.65
C TRP A 284 12.36 14.46 10.85
N ALA A 285 12.61 14.50 9.53
CA ALA A 285 11.92 15.44 8.65
C ALA A 285 10.40 15.19 8.64
N THR A 286 9.99 13.93 8.69
CA THR A 286 8.59 13.50 8.89
C THR A 286 8.53 12.66 10.16
N LEU A 287 7.63 12.99 11.08
CA LEU A 287 7.50 12.22 12.31
C LEU A 287 7.06 10.77 11.99
N PRO A 288 7.78 9.73 12.47
CA PRO A 288 7.45 8.33 12.20
C PRO A 288 5.99 7.92 12.52
N PRO A 289 5.34 8.46 13.57
CA PRO A 289 3.92 8.18 13.84
C PRO A 289 2.96 8.51 12.69
N TYR A 290 3.25 9.51 11.85
CA TYR A 290 2.39 9.81 10.70
C TYR A 290 2.47 8.72 9.63
N VAL A 291 3.67 8.20 9.39
CA VAL A 291 3.90 7.09 8.45
C VAL A 291 3.29 5.81 9.02
N GLY A 292 3.44 5.57 10.33
CA GLY A 292 2.78 4.47 11.03
C GLY A 292 1.25 4.51 10.95
N ALA A 293 0.65 5.70 11.07
CA ALA A 293 -0.79 5.90 10.88
C ALA A 293 -1.24 5.56 9.46
N PHE A 294 -0.50 6.02 8.45
CA PHE A 294 -0.76 5.70 7.05
C PHE A 294 -0.69 4.19 6.82
N LEU A 295 0.36 3.52 7.30
CA LEU A 295 0.55 2.08 7.17
C LEU A 295 -0.52 1.26 7.89
N ALA A 296 -0.97 1.71 9.07
CA ALA A 296 -2.08 1.07 9.77
C ALA A 296 -3.40 1.18 8.99
N ALA A 297 -3.66 2.33 8.35
CA ALA A 297 -4.82 2.50 7.48
C ALA A 297 -4.70 1.67 6.19
N MET A 298 -3.51 1.56 5.60
CA MET A 298 -3.25 0.69 4.45
C MET A 298 -3.44 -0.80 4.81
N LEU A 299 -2.96 -1.23 5.98
CA LEU A 299 -3.15 -2.60 6.48
C LEU A 299 -4.65 -2.94 6.56
N PHE A 300 -5.45 -2.04 7.11
CA PHE A 300 -6.91 -2.18 7.18
C PHE A 300 -7.53 -2.25 5.78
N TRP A 301 -7.17 -1.31 4.89
CA TRP A 301 -7.68 -1.25 3.52
C TRP A 301 -7.36 -2.51 2.68
N VAL A 302 -6.10 -2.96 2.66
CA VAL A 302 -5.67 -4.14 1.91
C VAL A 302 -6.40 -5.39 2.38
N MET A 303 -6.61 -5.53 3.69
CA MET A 303 -7.34 -6.65 4.26
C MET A 303 -8.83 -6.66 3.87
N LEU A 304 -9.43 -5.48 3.68
CA LEU A 304 -10.78 -5.31 3.12
C LEU A 304 -10.86 -5.53 1.61
N GLY A 305 -9.72 -5.67 0.93
CA GLY A 305 -9.63 -6.05 -0.48
C GLY A 305 -10.65 -7.14 -0.82
N PRO A 306 -11.63 -6.86 -1.70
CA PRO A 306 -12.82 -7.68 -1.85
C PRO A 306 -12.44 -9.09 -2.34
N LYS A 307 -12.99 -10.12 -1.69
CA LYS A 307 -13.09 -11.45 -2.28
C LYS A 307 -14.08 -11.33 -3.44
N LEU A 308 -13.58 -11.33 -4.66
CA LEU A 308 -14.38 -11.01 -5.84
C LEU A 308 -15.58 -11.97 -5.92
N GLY A 309 -16.79 -11.42 -5.84
CA GLY A 309 -18.03 -12.19 -5.81
C GLY A 309 -18.58 -12.46 -7.21
N ALA A 310 -19.47 -13.44 -7.34
CA ALA A 310 -20.04 -13.96 -8.60
C ALA A 310 -20.64 -12.94 -9.61
N ARG A 311 -20.86 -11.68 -9.22
CA ARG A 311 -21.27 -10.62 -10.17
C ARG A 311 -20.09 -10.05 -10.98
N GLU A 312 -18.87 -10.21 -10.49
CA GLU A 312 -17.65 -9.61 -11.03
C GLU A 312 -16.78 -10.62 -11.78
N LEU A 313 -17.09 -11.93 -11.78
CA LEU A 313 -16.17 -12.96 -12.29
C LEU A 313 -16.81 -14.15 -13.04
N ARG A 314 -16.07 -14.68 -14.02
CA ARG A 314 -16.20 -16.03 -14.59
C ARG A 314 -15.70 -17.06 -13.56
N ALA A 315 -16.27 -18.27 -13.56
CA ALA A 315 -15.98 -19.31 -12.57
C ALA A 315 -14.50 -19.69 -12.39
N SER A 316 -13.63 -19.41 -13.37
CA SER A 316 -12.17 -19.61 -13.28
C SER A 316 -11.46 -18.68 -12.29
N GLU A 317 -12.04 -17.53 -11.96
CA GLU A 317 -11.40 -16.51 -11.13
C GLU A 317 -11.70 -16.69 -9.63
N ILE A 318 -12.76 -17.44 -9.28
CA ILE A 318 -13.12 -17.77 -7.89
C ILE A 318 -12.08 -18.73 -7.27
N SER A 319 -11.42 -19.58 -8.06
CA SER A 319 -10.44 -20.56 -7.55
C SER A 319 -9.04 -19.96 -7.35
N GLU A 320 -8.64 -18.94 -8.11
CA GLU A 320 -7.34 -18.27 -7.90
C GLU A 320 -7.37 -17.31 -6.70
N ASP A 321 -8.46 -16.56 -6.50
CA ASP A 321 -8.53 -15.50 -5.48
C ASP A 321 -8.62 -16.06 -4.03
N ILE A 322 -9.14 -17.29 -3.88
CA ILE A 322 -9.28 -17.99 -2.59
C ILE A 322 -8.00 -18.76 -2.23
N VAL A 323 -7.22 -19.24 -3.23
CA VAL A 323 -6.09 -20.15 -3.03
C VAL A 323 -4.72 -19.48 -3.25
N ARG A 324 -4.62 -18.37 -4.02
CA ARG A 324 -3.35 -17.76 -4.48
C ARG A 324 -3.10 -16.32 -4.00
N GLY A 325 -3.71 -15.85 -2.91
CA GLY A 325 -3.66 -14.46 -2.41
C GLY A 325 -2.27 -13.87 -2.03
N GLY A 326 -1.17 -14.32 -2.63
CA GLY A 326 0.21 -13.92 -2.33
C GLY A 326 0.44 -12.41 -2.38
N ILE A 327 -0.10 -11.68 -3.36
CA ILE A 327 0.05 -10.21 -3.44
C ILE A 327 -0.60 -9.53 -2.24
N LYS A 328 -1.79 -9.98 -1.85
CA LYS A 328 -2.51 -9.46 -0.68
C LYS A 328 -1.73 -9.73 0.60
N TYR A 329 -1.30 -10.97 0.84
CA TYR A 329 -0.57 -11.32 2.06
C TYR A 329 0.83 -10.69 2.12
N LEU A 330 1.51 -10.54 0.98
CA LEU A 330 2.77 -9.81 0.91
C LEU A 330 2.56 -8.32 1.23
N SER A 331 1.52 -7.70 0.69
CA SER A 331 1.16 -6.31 1.02
C SER A 331 0.84 -6.14 2.51
N VAL A 332 0.09 -7.08 3.09
CA VAL A 332 -0.20 -7.11 4.54
C VAL A 332 1.07 -7.26 5.37
N PHE A 333 1.98 -8.15 4.97
CA PHE A 333 3.28 -8.33 5.62
C PHE A 333 4.11 -7.04 5.58
N LEU A 334 4.20 -6.39 4.43
CA LEU A 334 4.95 -5.14 4.28
C LEU A 334 4.32 -3.98 5.07
N ALA A 335 2.99 -3.88 5.07
CA ALA A 335 2.29 -2.89 5.90
C ALA A 335 2.58 -3.11 7.40
N ALA A 336 2.48 -4.36 7.87
CA ALA A 336 2.78 -4.72 9.25
C ALA A 336 4.25 -4.45 9.61
N PHE A 337 5.18 -4.83 8.73
CA PHE A 337 6.60 -4.57 8.93
C PHE A 337 6.91 -3.07 8.97
N GLY A 338 6.26 -2.27 8.13
CA GLY A 338 6.35 -0.81 8.18
C GLY A 338 5.82 -0.22 9.50
N VAL A 339 4.72 -0.74 10.06
CA VAL A 339 4.22 -0.30 11.38
C VAL A 339 5.25 -0.59 12.48
N ILE A 340 5.94 -1.74 12.41
CA ILE A 340 7.05 -2.05 13.32
C ILE A 340 8.21 -1.07 13.13
N ALA A 341 8.63 -0.81 11.88
CA ALA A 341 9.69 0.15 11.57
C ALA A 341 9.35 1.57 12.07
N ALA A 342 8.08 2.00 11.96
CA ALA A 342 7.60 3.26 12.51
C ALA A 342 7.66 3.31 14.04
N GLY A 343 7.30 2.23 14.73
CA GLY A 343 7.42 2.14 16.18
C GLY A 343 8.88 2.21 16.66
N GLN A 344 9.78 1.51 15.96
CA GLN A 344 11.21 1.51 16.27
C GLN A 344 11.83 2.89 16.00
N SER A 345 11.62 3.44 14.81
CA SER A 345 12.11 4.79 14.43
C SER A 345 11.55 5.89 15.34
N GLY A 346 10.32 5.69 15.84
CA GLY A 346 9.65 6.56 16.80
C GLY A 346 10.27 6.60 18.20
N THR A 347 11.31 5.80 18.48
CA THR A 347 12.09 5.89 19.73
C THR A 347 13.05 7.07 19.75
N GLY A 348 13.58 7.47 18.59
CA GLY A 348 14.62 8.50 18.48
C GLY A 348 16.01 8.08 19.00
N LEU A 349 16.28 6.77 19.09
CA LEU A 349 17.55 6.20 19.58
C LEU A 349 18.48 5.80 18.42
N GLN A 350 19.81 5.86 18.62
CA GLN A 350 20.83 5.66 17.56
C GLN A 350 20.72 4.34 16.78
N GLY A 351 20.37 3.22 17.45
CA GLY A 351 20.18 1.91 16.81
C GLY A 351 18.83 1.74 16.08
N SER A 352 17.90 2.70 16.22
CA SER A 352 16.59 2.64 15.55
C SER A 352 16.60 3.15 14.11
N ASN A 353 17.71 3.80 13.69
CA ASN A 353 17.86 4.35 12.34
C ASN A 353 18.10 3.28 11.26
N GLU A 354 18.48 2.05 11.63
CA GLU A 354 18.69 0.96 10.67
C GLU A 354 17.39 0.54 9.96
N LEU A 355 16.25 0.69 10.64
CA LEU A 355 14.93 0.39 10.08
C LEU A 355 14.27 1.61 9.41
N ALA A 356 14.92 2.78 9.41
CA ALA A 356 14.39 4.03 8.88
C ALA A 356 13.95 3.90 7.42
N VAL A 357 14.75 3.20 6.60
CA VAL A 357 14.49 2.99 5.17
C VAL A 357 13.12 2.37 4.91
N PHE A 358 12.65 1.51 5.81
CA PHE A 358 11.35 0.86 5.70
C PHE A 358 10.17 1.82 5.92
N LEU A 359 10.39 3.00 6.50
CA LEU A 359 9.37 4.06 6.55
C LEU A 359 8.94 4.48 5.15
N THR A 360 9.86 4.53 4.18
CA THR A 360 9.55 4.85 2.78
C THR A 360 9.27 3.59 1.97
N MET A 361 10.07 2.54 2.16
CA MET A 361 9.97 1.33 1.34
C MET A 361 8.63 0.61 1.51
N CYS A 362 8.18 0.37 2.74
CA CYS A 362 6.97 -0.41 3.01
C CYS A 362 5.68 0.21 2.43
N PRO A 363 5.35 1.49 2.70
CA PRO A 363 4.13 2.09 2.13
C PRO A 363 4.17 2.15 0.60
N ALA A 364 5.31 2.50 0.00
CA ALA A 364 5.46 2.49 -1.45
C ALA A 364 5.32 1.08 -2.03
N ALA A 365 5.84 0.05 -1.35
CA ALA A 365 5.69 -1.34 -1.76
C ALA A 365 4.21 -1.77 -1.78
N VAL A 366 3.45 -1.40 -0.75
CA VAL A 366 2.00 -1.70 -0.70
C VAL A 366 1.27 -0.98 -1.82
N MET A 367 1.61 0.28 -2.10
CA MET A 367 1.04 1.04 -3.23
C MET A 367 1.36 0.37 -4.58
N LEU A 368 2.59 -0.08 -4.80
CA LEU A 368 3.00 -0.78 -6.02
C LEU A 368 2.26 -2.10 -6.21
N LEU A 369 2.22 -2.94 -5.17
CA LEU A 369 1.58 -4.24 -5.21
C LEU A 369 0.06 -4.13 -5.42
N MET A 370 -0.59 -3.19 -4.73
CA MET A 370 -2.01 -2.92 -4.94
C MET A 370 -2.26 -2.27 -6.31
N GLY A 371 -1.38 -1.37 -6.77
CA GLY A 371 -1.45 -0.76 -8.08
C GLY A 371 -1.36 -1.79 -9.21
N SER A 372 -0.45 -2.75 -9.09
CA SER A 372 -0.33 -3.93 -9.97
C SER A 372 -1.58 -4.81 -9.89
N ALA A 373 -2.12 -5.07 -8.69
CA ALA A 373 -3.36 -5.84 -8.55
C ALA A 373 -4.58 -5.17 -9.22
N TYR A 374 -4.71 -3.85 -9.15
CA TYR A 374 -5.74 -3.10 -9.88
C TYR A 374 -5.50 -3.14 -11.38
N ALA A 375 -4.27 -2.92 -11.84
CA ALA A 375 -3.95 -2.98 -13.26
C ALA A 375 -4.21 -4.39 -13.83
N ARG A 376 -3.90 -5.44 -13.07
CA ARG A 376 -4.23 -6.83 -13.39
C ARG A 376 -5.73 -7.01 -13.63
N SER A 377 -6.59 -6.42 -12.80
CA SER A 377 -8.05 -6.41 -13.02
C SER A 377 -8.51 -5.42 -14.10
N THR A 378 -7.59 -4.91 -14.94
CA THR A 378 -7.81 -3.89 -15.98
C THR A 378 -8.27 -2.53 -15.45
N ASP A 379 -8.10 -2.27 -14.15
CA ASP A 379 -8.32 -0.97 -13.52
C ASP A 379 -7.06 -0.13 -13.52
N ILE A 380 -6.80 0.44 -14.68
CA ILE A 380 -5.67 1.31 -14.94
C ILE A 380 -5.85 2.69 -14.29
N VAL A 381 -7.11 3.13 -14.13
CA VAL A 381 -7.46 4.42 -13.53
C VAL A 381 -7.03 4.48 -12.06
N THR A 382 -7.24 3.40 -11.32
CA THR A 382 -6.80 3.29 -9.92
C THR A 382 -5.36 2.79 -9.81
N GLY A 383 -4.96 1.85 -10.67
CA GLY A 383 -3.68 1.15 -10.56
C GLY A 383 -2.45 2.00 -10.88
N ILE A 384 -2.45 2.73 -12.00
CA ILE A 384 -1.27 3.50 -12.44
C ILE A 384 -0.93 4.65 -11.49
N PRO A 385 -1.88 5.46 -10.98
CA PRO A 385 -1.56 6.51 -10.01
C PRO A 385 -0.84 5.98 -8.77
N LEU A 386 -1.24 4.80 -8.26
CA LEU A 386 -0.57 4.16 -7.13
C LEU A 386 0.88 3.80 -7.44
N VAL A 387 1.14 3.24 -8.63
CA VAL A 387 2.50 2.89 -9.09
C VAL A 387 3.36 4.14 -9.24
N ILE A 388 2.84 5.18 -9.90
CA ILE A 388 3.58 6.43 -10.15
C ILE A 388 3.94 7.11 -8.83
N ALA A 389 2.98 7.28 -7.92
CA ALA A 389 3.22 7.91 -6.62
C ALA A 389 4.25 7.12 -5.80
N ALA A 390 4.17 5.79 -5.81
CA ALA A 390 5.14 4.94 -5.11
C ALA A 390 6.57 5.07 -5.66
N VAL A 391 6.74 5.10 -6.99
CA VAL A 391 8.05 5.26 -7.63
C VAL A 391 8.69 6.59 -7.22
N PHE A 392 7.94 7.69 -7.29
CA PHE A 392 8.48 9.01 -6.90
C PHE A 392 8.74 9.13 -5.40
N MET A 393 8.00 8.42 -4.54
CA MET A 393 8.27 8.38 -3.10
C MET A 393 9.54 7.61 -2.72
N LEU A 394 9.95 6.61 -3.52
CA LEU A 394 11.11 5.77 -3.24
C LEU A 394 12.46 6.44 -3.54
N VAL A 395 12.45 7.59 -4.20
CA VAL A 395 13.65 8.26 -4.71
C VAL A 395 14.23 9.18 -3.64
N GLY A 396 15.52 9.00 -3.34
CA GLY A 396 16.29 9.92 -2.51
C GLY A 396 17.48 10.52 -3.27
N PRO A 397 18.04 11.66 -2.82
CA PRO A 397 17.77 12.34 -1.56
C PRO A 397 16.48 13.20 -1.54
N TYR A 398 15.95 13.57 -2.69
CA TYR A 398 14.69 14.30 -2.82
C TYR A 398 14.11 14.20 -4.24
N VAL A 399 12.83 14.52 -4.37
CA VAL A 399 12.09 14.67 -5.64
C VAL A 399 11.45 16.05 -5.68
N LEU A 400 11.16 16.59 -6.86
CA LEU A 400 10.42 17.86 -6.95
C LEU A 400 9.06 17.76 -6.26
N ALA A 401 8.77 18.72 -5.37
CA ALA A 401 7.54 18.71 -4.58
C ALA A 401 6.28 18.80 -5.47
N SER A 402 6.37 19.46 -6.62
CA SER A 402 5.28 19.53 -7.61
C SER A 402 4.91 18.15 -8.17
N VAL A 403 5.90 17.28 -8.43
CA VAL A 403 5.67 15.94 -8.97
C VAL A 403 5.04 15.02 -7.93
N ILE A 404 5.49 15.08 -6.68
CA ILE A 404 4.86 14.35 -5.56
C ILE A 404 3.44 14.84 -5.32
N THR A 405 3.21 16.16 -5.32
CA THR A 405 1.88 16.75 -5.13
C THR A 405 0.90 16.27 -6.21
N VAL A 406 1.31 16.29 -7.49
CA VAL A 406 0.46 15.82 -8.59
C VAL A 406 0.22 14.31 -8.50
N SER A 407 1.28 13.51 -8.34
CA SER A 407 1.14 12.04 -8.31
C SER A 407 0.31 11.54 -7.13
N TYR A 408 0.54 12.09 -5.93
CA TYR A 408 -0.24 11.73 -4.75
C TYR A 408 -1.66 12.29 -4.80
N GLY A 409 -1.85 13.50 -5.34
CA GLY A 409 -3.17 14.08 -5.58
C GLY A 409 -4.03 13.21 -6.50
N LEU A 410 -3.43 12.65 -7.56
CA LEU A 410 -4.11 11.68 -8.45
C LEU A 410 -4.54 10.42 -7.71
N VAL A 411 -3.74 9.91 -6.76
CA VAL A 411 -4.13 8.77 -5.92
C VAL A 411 -5.38 9.11 -5.08
N ILE A 412 -5.40 10.27 -4.42
CA ILE A 412 -6.56 10.69 -3.61
C ILE A 412 -7.82 10.81 -4.49
N ILE A 413 -7.71 11.48 -5.65
CA ILE A 413 -8.83 11.70 -6.57
C ILE A 413 -9.37 10.37 -7.09
N THR A 414 -8.50 9.46 -7.51
CA THR A 414 -8.89 8.17 -8.10
C THR A 414 -9.49 7.23 -7.05
N GLN A 415 -8.94 7.19 -5.83
CA GLN A 415 -9.53 6.46 -4.71
C GLN A 415 -10.88 7.06 -4.27
N GLY A 416 -11.02 8.39 -4.28
CA GLY A 416 -12.30 9.06 -4.03
C GLY A 416 -13.34 8.73 -5.10
N THR A 417 -12.93 8.68 -6.37
CA THR A 417 -13.79 8.27 -7.48
C THR A 417 -14.21 6.80 -7.33
N LEU A 418 -13.29 5.91 -6.94
CA LEU A 418 -13.59 4.51 -6.65
C LEU A 418 -14.57 4.35 -5.49
N MET A 419 -14.43 5.15 -4.42
CA MET A 419 -15.40 5.20 -3.33
C MET A 419 -16.80 5.57 -3.84
N VAL A 420 -16.92 6.59 -4.71
CA VAL A 420 -18.21 6.96 -5.31
C VAL A 420 -18.75 5.80 -6.17
N GLU A 421 -17.91 5.16 -6.96
CA GLU A 421 -18.32 4.05 -7.83
C GLU A 421 -18.78 2.82 -7.03
N THR A 422 -18.07 2.47 -5.95
CA THR A 422 -18.49 1.38 -5.03
C THR A 422 -19.84 1.70 -4.37
N ARG A 423 -20.14 2.98 -4.10
CA ARG A 423 -21.41 3.39 -3.50
C ARG A 423 -22.58 3.40 -4.48
N VAL A 424 -22.36 3.93 -5.68
CA VAL A 424 -23.39 4.17 -6.69
C VAL A 424 -23.64 2.89 -7.51
N ARG A 425 -22.58 2.27 -8.01
CA ARG A 425 -22.66 1.14 -8.95
C ARG A 425 -22.26 -0.21 -8.36
N ARG A 426 -21.69 -0.22 -7.14
CA ARG A 426 -21.29 -1.44 -6.41
C ARG A 426 -20.16 -2.21 -7.10
N PHE A 427 -19.38 -1.52 -7.93
CA PHE A 427 -18.16 -2.05 -8.53
C PHE A 427 -16.96 -1.69 -7.67
N THR A 428 -16.00 -2.60 -7.62
CA THR A 428 -14.77 -2.49 -6.83
C THR A 428 -13.56 -2.06 -7.65
N HIS A 429 -13.75 -1.84 -8.96
CA HIS A 429 -12.72 -1.50 -9.92
C HIS A 429 -13.34 -0.85 -11.18
N PHE A 430 -12.57 -0.03 -11.90
CA PHE A 430 -12.93 0.52 -13.20
C PHE A 430 -12.32 -0.33 -14.34
N SER A 431 -12.96 -1.43 -14.74
CA SER A 431 -12.44 -2.24 -15.86
C SER A 431 -12.41 -1.44 -17.16
N GLN A 432 -11.20 -1.16 -17.69
CA GLN A 432 -10.98 -0.30 -18.85
C GLN A 432 -9.83 -0.80 -19.74
N MET A 433 -10.13 -1.82 -20.56
CA MET A 433 -9.15 -2.42 -21.48
C MET A 433 -8.55 -1.43 -22.49
N PHE A 434 -9.32 -0.43 -22.93
CA PHE A 434 -8.82 0.63 -23.82
C PHE A 434 -7.68 1.44 -23.19
N LEU A 435 -7.83 1.87 -21.92
CA LEU A 435 -6.77 2.63 -21.24
C LEU A 435 -5.53 1.78 -21.01
N THR A 436 -5.68 0.48 -20.76
CA THR A 436 -4.54 -0.45 -20.67
C THR A 436 -3.67 -0.41 -21.93
N VAL A 437 -4.29 -0.35 -23.11
CA VAL A 437 -3.58 -0.25 -24.40
C VAL A 437 -2.91 1.13 -24.53
N ILE A 438 -3.62 2.22 -24.22
CA ILE A 438 -3.07 3.57 -24.34
C ILE A 438 -1.88 3.80 -23.41
N PHE A 439 -2.00 3.41 -22.13
CA PHE A 439 -0.95 3.65 -21.15
C PHE A 439 0.31 2.81 -21.43
N SER A 440 0.16 1.57 -21.92
CA SER A 440 1.32 0.75 -22.33
C SER A 440 2.05 1.38 -23.53
N ILE A 441 1.32 1.90 -24.52
CA ILE A 441 1.91 2.62 -25.65
C ILE A 441 2.58 3.93 -25.19
N ALA A 442 1.86 4.77 -24.45
CA ALA A 442 2.35 6.08 -24.02
C ALA A 442 3.61 5.96 -23.15
N ALA A 443 3.64 5.00 -22.21
CA ALA A 443 4.80 4.74 -21.38
C ALA A 443 6.02 4.25 -22.21
N SER A 444 5.77 3.44 -23.24
CA SER A 444 6.85 2.94 -24.13
C SER A 444 7.38 4.03 -25.06
N VAL A 445 6.50 4.88 -25.61
CA VAL A 445 6.91 6.05 -26.40
C VAL A 445 7.75 6.99 -25.55
N LEU A 446 7.30 7.29 -24.33
CA LEU A 446 8.05 8.16 -23.41
C LEU A 446 9.42 7.55 -23.05
N PHE A 447 9.47 6.25 -22.80
CA PHE A 447 10.74 5.54 -22.59
C PHE A 447 11.67 5.62 -23.80
N VAL A 448 11.17 5.44 -25.03
CA VAL A 448 11.96 5.59 -26.26
C VAL A 448 12.49 7.02 -26.41
N LEU A 449 11.65 8.03 -26.15
CA LEU A 449 12.08 9.43 -26.20
C LEU A 449 13.17 9.73 -25.17
N PHE A 450 13.06 9.19 -23.95
CA PHE A 450 14.14 9.25 -22.97
C PHE A 450 15.39 8.53 -23.46
N MET A 451 15.29 7.33 -24.00
CA MET A 451 16.43 6.53 -24.48
C MET A 451 17.16 7.16 -25.67
N LEU A 452 16.43 7.82 -26.58
CA LEU A 452 17.01 8.54 -27.72
C LEU A 452 17.52 9.94 -27.34
N GLY A 453 17.25 10.40 -26.12
CA GLY A 453 17.61 11.74 -25.66
C GLY A 453 16.78 12.84 -26.30
N GLY A 454 15.53 12.58 -26.68
CA GLY A 454 14.60 13.56 -27.25
C GLY A 454 14.31 14.76 -26.32
N PHE A 455 14.70 14.66 -25.05
CA PHE A 455 14.53 15.71 -24.04
C PHE A 455 15.83 16.43 -23.66
N GLY A 456 16.99 16.10 -24.25
CA GLY A 456 18.30 16.63 -23.81
C GLY A 456 19.33 16.86 -24.91
N SER A 457 20.43 17.52 -24.54
CA SER A 457 21.60 17.72 -25.40
C SER A 457 22.87 17.09 -24.79
N GLY A 458 23.71 16.43 -25.60
CA GLY A 458 24.99 15.87 -25.15
C GLY A 458 25.58 14.80 -26.06
N PRO A 459 26.83 14.35 -25.86
CA PRO A 459 27.45 13.31 -26.68
C PRO A 459 26.91 11.89 -26.31
N PRO A 460 26.70 10.99 -27.29
CA PRO A 460 26.17 9.63 -27.06
C PRO A 460 27.06 8.70 -26.20
N ALA A 461 28.36 8.97 -26.14
CA ALA A 461 29.36 8.05 -25.58
C ALA A 461 29.38 7.95 -24.05
N ILE A 462 28.68 8.85 -23.34
CA ILE A 462 28.61 8.89 -21.86
C ILE A 462 27.15 8.71 -21.43
N TRP A 463 26.45 7.81 -22.11
CA TRP A 463 25.04 7.51 -21.90
C TRP A 463 24.87 6.43 -20.84
N PRO A 464 23.91 6.58 -19.89
CA PRO A 464 22.90 7.66 -19.78
C PRO A 464 23.30 8.85 -18.88
N THR A 465 24.48 8.80 -18.28
CA THR A 465 24.96 9.72 -17.23
C THR A 465 25.15 11.17 -17.64
N ASN A 466 25.41 11.49 -18.91
CA ASN A 466 25.58 12.90 -19.34
C ASN A 466 24.31 13.50 -19.92
N ARG A 467 23.43 12.70 -20.53
CA ARG A 467 22.27 13.23 -21.22
C ARG A 467 20.99 13.22 -20.38
N TRP A 468 20.84 12.40 -19.33
CA TRP A 468 19.72 12.58 -18.38
C TRP A 468 19.93 13.82 -17.46
N PHE A 469 21.17 14.30 -17.34
CA PHE A 469 21.59 15.27 -16.33
C PHE A 469 21.86 16.68 -16.88
N ASN A 470 22.14 16.79 -18.18
CA ASN A 470 22.23 18.09 -18.88
C ASN A 470 20.87 18.54 -19.45
N VAL A 471 19.78 18.02 -18.89
CA VAL A 471 18.43 18.31 -19.32
C VAL A 471 17.79 19.29 -18.34
N GLU A 472 17.57 20.51 -18.80
CA GLU A 472 16.59 21.39 -18.18
C GLU A 472 15.21 21.02 -18.74
N LEU A 473 14.60 19.96 -18.21
CA LEU A 473 13.27 19.50 -18.61
C LEU A 473 12.19 20.47 -18.09
N LEU A 474 12.43 21.02 -16.91
CA LEU A 474 11.60 22.03 -16.28
C LEU A 474 12.38 23.34 -16.23
N ALA A 475 11.91 24.31 -17.01
CA ALA A 475 12.51 25.63 -17.10
C ALA A 475 12.55 26.32 -15.74
N GLY A 476 13.70 26.93 -15.42
CA GLY A 476 13.91 27.67 -14.17
C GLY A 476 14.29 26.81 -12.96
N ILE A 477 14.52 25.50 -13.15
CA ILE A 477 14.99 24.60 -12.09
C ILE A 477 16.41 24.12 -12.41
N PRO A 478 17.39 24.28 -11.50
CA PRO A 478 18.74 23.79 -11.72
C PRO A 478 18.77 22.28 -12.05
N PRO A 479 19.56 21.82 -13.05
CA PRO A 479 19.62 20.41 -13.44
C PRO A 479 19.97 19.47 -12.28
N ALA A 480 20.81 19.91 -11.34
CA ALA A 480 21.16 19.15 -10.14
C ALA A 480 19.97 18.89 -9.19
N ILE A 481 18.94 19.74 -9.23
CA ILE A 481 17.73 19.59 -8.39
C ILE A 481 16.68 18.72 -9.07
N GLN A 482 16.51 18.85 -10.39
CA GLN A 482 15.55 18.03 -11.14
C GLN A 482 16.09 16.64 -11.52
N GLY A 483 17.41 16.42 -11.50
CA GLY A 483 18.07 15.16 -11.86
C GLY A 483 17.46 13.90 -11.22
N PRO A 484 17.32 13.83 -9.87
CA PRO A 484 16.68 12.68 -9.20
C PRO A 484 15.24 12.41 -9.67
N THR A 485 14.49 13.48 -9.97
CA THR A 485 13.11 13.35 -10.47
C THR A 485 13.08 12.80 -11.89
N ILE A 486 14.00 13.22 -12.75
CA ILE A 486 14.13 12.72 -14.13
C ILE A 486 14.55 11.23 -14.12
N MET A 487 15.51 10.86 -13.27
CA MET A 487 15.92 9.46 -13.08
C MET A 487 14.74 8.56 -12.70
N ALA A 488 13.93 9.01 -11.75
CA ALA A 488 12.72 8.32 -11.34
C ALA A 488 11.70 8.19 -12.48
N ALA A 489 11.55 9.23 -13.29
CA ALA A 489 10.61 9.23 -14.42
C ALA A 489 10.98 8.19 -15.48
N VAL A 490 12.27 7.99 -15.77
CA VAL A 490 12.72 6.94 -16.71
C VAL A 490 12.33 5.54 -16.21
N LEU A 491 12.60 5.25 -14.94
CA LEU A 491 12.21 3.98 -14.32
C LEU A 491 10.67 3.82 -14.26
N ALA A 492 9.96 4.90 -13.93
CA ALA A 492 8.50 4.92 -13.90
C ALA A 492 7.90 4.53 -15.26
N CYS A 493 8.50 4.95 -16.38
CA CYS A 493 8.03 4.57 -17.72
C CYS A 493 8.01 3.04 -17.90
N LEU A 494 9.10 2.35 -17.57
CA LEU A 494 9.17 0.89 -17.70
C LEU A 494 8.25 0.17 -16.72
N LEU A 495 8.16 0.65 -15.48
CA LEU A 495 7.29 0.06 -14.46
C LEU A 495 5.80 0.21 -14.85
N VAL A 496 5.39 1.41 -15.26
CA VAL A 496 4.02 1.66 -15.72
C VAL A 496 3.70 0.83 -16.97
N ARG A 497 4.64 0.72 -17.91
CA ARG A 497 4.52 -0.14 -19.08
C ARG A 497 4.31 -1.61 -18.69
N ASN A 498 5.13 -2.17 -17.81
CA ASN A 498 5.00 -3.56 -17.38
C ASN A 498 3.70 -3.82 -16.61
N VAL A 499 3.30 -2.90 -15.72
CA VAL A 499 2.06 -3.01 -14.95
C VAL A 499 0.83 -2.89 -15.86
N ALA A 500 0.86 -2.02 -16.87
CA ALA A 500 -0.20 -1.96 -17.88
C ALA A 500 -0.28 -3.27 -18.69
N LEU A 501 0.86 -3.84 -19.08
CA LEU A 501 0.89 -5.12 -19.80
C LEU A 501 0.43 -6.31 -18.95
N GLU A 502 0.60 -6.27 -17.63
CA GLU A 502 0.01 -7.26 -16.72
C GLU A 502 -1.52 -7.30 -16.86
N GLY A 503 -2.17 -6.13 -16.94
CA GLY A 503 -3.60 -6.03 -17.24
C GLY A 503 -3.98 -6.61 -18.61
N PHE A 504 -3.12 -6.41 -19.61
CA PHE A 504 -3.27 -6.96 -20.95
C PHE A 504 -3.22 -8.51 -20.94
N GLY A 505 -2.32 -9.08 -20.15
CA GLY A 505 -2.14 -10.52 -20.03
C GLY A 505 -3.20 -11.21 -19.16
N TYR A 506 -3.61 -10.59 -18.06
CA TYR A 506 -4.59 -11.17 -17.15
C TYR A 506 -6.01 -11.23 -17.74
N GLY A 507 -6.44 -10.19 -18.46
CA GLY A 507 -7.72 -10.20 -19.17
C GLY A 507 -7.90 -11.34 -20.18
N ARG A 508 -6.81 -12.07 -20.48
CA ARG A 508 -6.75 -13.22 -21.40
C ARG A 508 -6.18 -14.50 -20.78
N ALA A 509 -5.98 -14.53 -19.46
CA ALA A 509 -5.43 -15.66 -18.71
C ALA A 509 -4.02 -16.11 -19.15
N TYR A 510 -3.18 -15.19 -19.65
CA TYR A 510 -1.77 -15.50 -19.92
C TYR A 510 -0.97 -15.56 -18.61
N ARG A 511 -0.35 -16.71 -18.31
CA ARG A 511 0.45 -16.92 -17.09
C ARG A 511 1.63 -15.96 -16.96
N GLY A 512 2.14 -15.41 -18.06
CA GLY A 512 3.28 -14.49 -18.06
C GLY A 512 3.00 -13.08 -17.50
N GLY A 513 1.74 -12.63 -17.48
CA GLY A 513 1.38 -11.28 -17.02
C GLY A 513 1.65 -11.07 -15.53
N GLY A 514 1.30 -12.04 -14.68
CA GLY A 514 1.51 -11.92 -13.22
C GLY A 514 2.99 -11.94 -12.82
N VAL A 515 3.85 -12.60 -13.62
CA VAL A 515 5.31 -12.61 -13.39
C VAL A 515 5.90 -11.23 -13.70
N LEU A 516 5.42 -10.54 -14.73
CA LEU A 516 5.81 -9.16 -15.06
C LEU A 516 5.48 -8.18 -13.92
N GLY A 517 4.29 -8.29 -13.33
CA GLY A 517 3.88 -7.50 -12.17
C GLY A 517 4.79 -7.72 -10.96
N GLY A 518 5.06 -8.98 -10.63
CA GLY A 518 5.93 -9.35 -9.50
C GLY A 518 7.38 -8.87 -9.66
N ILE A 519 7.99 -9.05 -10.85
CA ILE A 519 9.35 -8.56 -11.14
C ILE A 519 9.39 -7.03 -11.05
N SER A 520 8.38 -6.35 -11.59
CA SER A 520 8.30 -4.88 -11.55
C SER A 520 8.19 -4.36 -10.12
N ALA A 521 7.42 -5.03 -9.25
CA ALA A 521 7.35 -4.68 -7.84
C ALA A 521 8.70 -4.86 -7.12
N LEU A 522 9.41 -5.97 -7.35
CA LEU A 522 10.73 -6.20 -6.75
C LEU A 522 11.77 -5.15 -7.20
N PHE A 523 11.80 -4.83 -8.50
CA PHE A 523 12.71 -3.82 -9.05
C PHE A 523 12.38 -2.40 -8.59
N ALA A 524 11.10 -2.09 -8.40
CA ALA A 524 10.71 -0.80 -7.85
C ALA A 524 11.25 -0.61 -6.42
N LEU A 525 11.31 -1.66 -5.59
CA LEU A 525 11.91 -1.56 -4.25
C LEU A 525 13.42 -1.31 -4.28
N MET A 526 14.11 -1.70 -5.36
CA MET A 526 15.52 -1.43 -5.57
C MET A 526 15.83 0.05 -5.85
N ILE A 527 14.81 0.88 -6.13
CA ILE A 527 14.94 2.34 -6.35
C ILE A 527 15.55 3.02 -5.13
N VAL A 528 15.31 2.50 -3.92
CA VAL A 528 15.91 3.01 -2.69
C VAL A 528 17.45 3.01 -2.76
N MET A 529 18.08 2.10 -3.51
CA MET A 529 19.54 2.09 -3.65
C MET A 529 20.10 3.31 -4.40
N ILE A 530 19.26 4.03 -5.15
CA ILE A 530 19.66 5.30 -5.77
C ILE A 530 19.98 6.33 -4.67
N SER A 531 19.34 6.23 -3.50
CA SER A 531 19.50 7.23 -2.45
C SER A 531 20.76 7.13 -1.60
N SER A 532 21.53 6.04 -1.68
CA SER A 532 22.78 5.86 -0.92
C SER A 532 24.00 6.49 -1.59
N ASN A 533 23.83 7.13 -2.74
CA ASN A 533 24.95 7.61 -3.55
C ASN A 533 25.23 9.10 -3.32
N GLU A 534 26.50 9.41 -3.02
CA GLU A 534 26.97 10.76 -2.68
C GLU A 534 26.97 11.74 -3.87
N THR A 535 27.06 11.23 -5.11
CA THR A 535 27.13 12.06 -6.32
C THR A 535 26.00 11.76 -7.29
N VAL A 536 25.53 12.81 -7.97
CA VAL A 536 24.50 12.74 -9.02
C VAL A 536 24.92 11.79 -10.15
N SER A 537 26.20 11.75 -10.49
CA SER A 537 26.75 10.83 -11.50
C SER A 537 26.72 9.35 -11.05
N HIS A 538 26.83 9.06 -9.75
CA HIS A 538 26.69 7.69 -9.27
C HIS A 538 25.21 7.26 -9.24
N GLN A 539 24.31 8.14 -8.80
CA GLN A 539 22.85 7.93 -8.88
C GLN A 539 22.38 7.63 -10.31
N ALA A 540 22.96 8.33 -11.28
CA ALA A 540 22.75 8.11 -12.70
C ALA A 540 23.08 6.69 -13.17
N LEU A 541 24.28 6.22 -12.81
CA LEU A 541 24.78 4.91 -13.20
C LEU A 541 23.96 3.80 -12.54
N THR A 542 23.59 3.98 -11.27
CA THR A 542 22.70 3.06 -10.57
C THR A 542 21.32 3.02 -11.23
N THR A 543 20.74 4.18 -11.57
CA THR A 543 19.46 4.27 -12.29
C THR A 543 19.53 3.59 -13.66
N ALA A 544 20.62 3.80 -14.40
CA ALA A 544 20.89 3.14 -15.67
C ALA A 544 20.88 1.62 -15.52
N ALA A 545 21.66 1.12 -14.56
CA ALA A 545 21.79 -0.31 -14.30
C ALA A 545 20.45 -0.94 -13.93
N LEU A 546 19.68 -0.30 -13.04
CA LEU A 546 18.33 -0.74 -12.67
C LEU A 546 17.37 -0.74 -13.87
N THR A 547 17.44 0.30 -14.72
CA THR A 547 16.61 0.43 -15.93
C THR A 547 16.92 -0.70 -16.92
N PHE A 548 18.19 -0.95 -17.21
CA PHE A 548 18.61 -2.00 -18.12
C PHE A 548 18.32 -3.41 -17.59
N ALA A 549 18.51 -3.65 -16.30
CA ALA A 549 18.17 -4.93 -15.68
C ALA A 549 16.65 -5.18 -15.68
N LEU A 550 15.84 -4.17 -15.35
CA LEU A 550 14.38 -4.24 -15.45
C LEU A 550 13.94 -4.51 -16.90
N TYR A 551 14.55 -3.83 -17.86
CA TYR A 551 14.28 -4.07 -19.28
C TYR A 551 14.63 -5.49 -19.69
N ALA A 552 15.84 -5.97 -19.37
CA ALA A 552 16.31 -7.31 -19.74
C ALA A 552 15.40 -8.42 -19.21
N LEU A 553 14.92 -8.30 -17.98
CA LEU A 553 14.01 -9.27 -17.37
C LEU A 553 12.59 -9.18 -17.94
N SER A 554 12.11 -7.96 -18.22
CA SER A 554 10.77 -7.78 -18.82
C SER A 554 10.75 -8.11 -20.31
N PHE A 555 11.87 -8.00 -21.02
CA PHE A 555 12.00 -8.20 -22.46
C PHE A 555 11.46 -9.56 -22.92
N VAL A 556 11.93 -10.67 -22.33
CA VAL A 556 11.50 -12.02 -22.72
C VAL A 556 10.00 -12.21 -22.47
N MET A 557 9.52 -11.68 -21.35
CA MET A 557 8.13 -11.79 -20.94
C MET A 557 7.19 -10.99 -21.85
N VAL A 558 7.61 -9.80 -22.27
CA VAL A 558 6.87 -8.98 -23.24
C VAL A 558 6.81 -9.65 -24.61
N LEU A 559 7.92 -10.20 -25.10
CA LEU A 559 7.90 -10.91 -26.38
C LEU A 559 7.09 -12.21 -26.33
N SER A 560 7.10 -12.91 -25.19
CA SER A 560 6.21 -14.06 -24.97
C SER A 560 4.73 -13.66 -24.97
N LEU A 561 4.40 -12.50 -24.39
CA LEU A 561 3.05 -11.94 -24.45
C LEU A 561 2.68 -11.60 -25.90
N ASN A 562 3.58 -10.98 -26.67
CA ASN A 562 3.35 -10.68 -28.08
C ASN A 562 3.11 -11.95 -28.92
N LEU A 563 3.87 -13.03 -28.71
CA LEU A 563 3.63 -14.31 -29.39
C LEU A 563 2.22 -14.86 -29.10
N SER A 564 1.76 -14.76 -27.85
CA SER A 564 0.42 -15.18 -27.45
C SER A 564 -0.67 -14.33 -28.09
N LEU A 565 -0.46 -13.00 -28.12
CA LEU A 565 -1.37 -12.07 -28.79
C LEU A 565 -1.48 -12.35 -30.29
N GLY A 566 -0.36 -12.62 -30.94
CA GLY A 566 -0.34 -13.00 -32.34
C GLY A 566 -1.18 -14.26 -32.61
N SER A 567 -1.10 -15.27 -31.74
CA SER A 567 -1.95 -16.47 -31.83
C SER A 567 -3.44 -16.16 -31.73
N ASP A 568 -3.85 -15.30 -30.80
CA ASP A 568 -5.25 -14.93 -30.64
C ASP A 568 -5.78 -14.11 -31.82
N ILE A 569 -4.96 -13.26 -32.41
CA ILE A 569 -5.31 -12.48 -33.62
C ILE A 569 -5.55 -13.43 -34.81
N LEU A 570 -4.70 -14.47 -34.95
CA LEU A 570 -4.88 -15.51 -35.96
C LEU A 570 -6.19 -16.28 -35.75
N GLN A 571 -6.52 -16.62 -34.51
CA GLN A 571 -7.79 -17.29 -34.19
C GLN A 571 -9.02 -16.44 -34.51
N LYS A 572 -8.90 -15.11 -34.45
CA LYS A 572 -9.95 -14.18 -34.89
C LYS A 572 -10.03 -14.00 -36.42
N GLY A 573 -9.18 -14.67 -37.19
CA GLY A 573 -9.20 -14.63 -38.66
C GLY A 573 -8.33 -13.53 -39.29
N HIS A 574 -7.57 -12.77 -38.49
CA HIS A 574 -6.68 -11.72 -39.00
C HIS A 574 -5.27 -12.28 -39.26
N GLN A 575 -5.10 -12.94 -40.41
CA GLN A 575 -3.89 -13.71 -40.71
C GLN A 575 -2.63 -12.86 -40.82
N VAL A 576 -2.69 -11.73 -41.53
CA VAL A 576 -1.53 -10.86 -41.79
C VAL A 576 -1.01 -10.25 -40.48
N GLU A 577 -1.90 -9.66 -39.69
CA GLU A 577 -1.53 -9.01 -38.43
C GLU A 577 -1.04 -10.02 -37.39
N GLY A 578 -1.70 -11.19 -37.29
CA GLY A 578 -1.29 -12.24 -36.36
C GLY A 578 0.09 -12.82 -36.71
N GLN A 579 0.39 -12.99 -38.01
CA GLN A 579 1.72 -13.41 -38.47
C GLN A 579 2.77 -12.33 -38.22
N TYR A 580 2.47 -11.06 -38.54
CA TYR A 580 3.37 -9.94 -38.28
C TYR A 580 3.78 -9.87 -36.81
N VAL A 581 2.82 -9.94 -35.88
CA VAL A 581 3.10 -9.89 -34.44
C VAL A 581 4.01 -11.05 -34.00
N ARG A 582 3.77 -12.27 -34.50
CA ARG A 582 4.59 -13.43 -34.16
C ARG A 582 6.01 -13.34 -34.72
N VAL A 583 6.15 -12.94 -35.97
CA VAL A 583 7.46 -12.78 -36.63
C VAL A 583 8.26 -11.67 -35.98
N ALA A 584 7.65 -10.53 -35.68
CA ALA A 584 8.30 -9.42 -34.98
C ALA A 584 8.81 -9.86 -33.59
N ALA A 585 8.00 -10.62 -32.84
CA ALA A 585 8.42 -11.14 -31.54
C ALA A 585 9.55 -12.17 -31.64
N ALA A 586 9.51 -13.09 -32.63
CA ALA A 586 10.57 -14.05 -32.86
C ALA A 586 11.89 -13.40 -33.31
N ALA A 587 11.82 -12.42 -34.23
CA ALA A 587 12.96 -11.64 -34.67
C ALA A 587 13.58 -10.83 -33.51
N GLY A 588 12.74 -10.25 -32.65
CA GLY A 588 13.19 -9.57 -31.43
C GLY A 588 13.95 -10.49 -30.47
N LEU A 589 13.46 -11.72 -30.26
CA LEU A 589 14.17 -12.72 -29.45
C LEU A 589 15.54 -13.07 -30.04
N LEU A 590 15.61 -13.33 -31.34
CA LEU A 590 16.87 -13.65 -32.03
C LEU A 590 17.88 -12.48 -31.98
N ALA A 591 17.42 -11.25 -32.19
CA ALA A 591 18.25 -10.06 -32.06
C ALA A 591 18.78 -9.91 -30.61
N GLY A 592 17.94 -10.20 -29.61
CA GLY A 592 18.35 -10.22 -28.21
C GLY A 592 19.46 -11.24 -27.92
N VAL A 593 19.34 -12.46 -28.47
CA VAL A 593 20.38 -13.49 -28.35
C VAL A 593 21.69 -13.02 -29.01
N PHE A 594 21.62 -12.42 -30.19
CA PHE A 594 22.81 -11.93 -30.88
C PHE A 594 23.54 -10.83 -30.09
N VAL A 595 22.81 -9.85 -29.55
CA VAL A 595 23.39 -8.80 -28.70
C VAL A 595 23.95 -9.36 -27.40
N ALA A 596 23.29 -10.36 -26.80
CA ALA A 596 23.80 -11.04 -25.60
C ALA A 596 25.12 -11.78 -25.89
N LEU A 597 25.19 -12.53 -26.99
CA LEU A 597 26.42 -13.21 -27.42
C LEU A 597 27.55 -12.20 -27.71
N TYR A 598 27.23 -11.08 -28.37
CA TYR A 598 28.18 -10.01 -28.62
C TYR A 598 28.70 -9.39 -27.30
N ALA A 599 27.81 -9.14 -26.34
CA ALA A 599 28.20 -8.65 -25.01
C ALA A 599 29.09 -9.67 -24.27
N PHE A 600 28.72 -10.96 -24.24
CA PHE A 600 29.55 -12.01 -23.63
C PHE A 600 30.92 -12.11 -24.28
N TYR A 601 30.99 -12.03 -25.62
CA TYR A 601 32.25 -12.04 -26.34
C TYR A 601 33.14 -10.86 -25.94
N VAL A 602 32.60 -9.64 -25.94
CA VAL A 602 33.36 -8.42 -25.57
C VAL A 602 33.81 -8.44 -24.10
N PHE A 603 32.96 -8.90 -23.19
CA PHE A 603 33.27 -8.94 -21.75
C PHE A 603 33.96 -10.24 -21.29
N SER A 604 34.29 -11.16 -22.20
CA SER A 604 35.08 -12.37 -21.89
C SER A 604 36.56 -12.07 -21.58
N GLY A 605 37.03 -10.85 -21.85
CA GLY A 605 38.38 -10.36 -21.55
C GLY A 605 38.38 -8.96 -20.93
N PHE A 606 39.46 -8.19 -21.12
CA PHE A 606 39.52 -6.77 -20.76
C PHE A 606 39.11 -5.90 -21.96
N PRO A 607 37.84 -5.47 -22.05
CA PRO A 607 37.37 -4.73 -23.22
C PRO A 607 37.98 -3.33 -23.29
N SER A 608 38.30 -2.89 -24.51
CA SER A 608 38.64 -1.49 -24.76
C SER A 608 37.40 -0.59 -24.57
N ALA A 609 37.60 0.69 -24.26
CA ALA A 609 36.50 1.64 -24.13
C ALA A 609 35.60 1.70 -25.38
N GLN A 610 36.19 1.53 -26.57
CA GLN A 610 35.46 1.48 -27.84
C GLN A 610 34.60 0.21 -27.97
N ALA A 611 35.09 -0.93 -27.49
CA ALA A 611 34.32 -2.18 -27.48
C ALA A 611 33.13 -2.09 -26.51
N VAL A 612 33.34 -1.51 -25.32
CA VAL A 612 32.26 -1.24 -24.35
C VAL A 612 31.21 -0.31 -24.95
N ALA A 613 31.62 0.78 -25.61
CA ALA A 613 30.71 1.71 -26.28
C ALA A 613 29.90 1.03 -27.40
N GLY A 614 30.52 0.11 -28.15
CA GLY A 614 29.84 -0.69 -29.18
C GLY A 614 28.76 -1.61 -28.61
N VAL A 615 29.00 -2.24 -27.46
CA VAL A 615 27.98 -3.06 -26.76
C VAL A 615 26.81 -2.20 -26.30
N ILE A 616 27.08 -1.05 -25.67
CA ILE A 616 26.03 -0.13 -25.20
C ILE A 616 25.17 0.36 -26.38
N THR A 617 25.80 0.74 -27.48
CA THR A 617 25.09 1.22 -28.69
C THR A 617 24.20 0.13 -29.28
N SER A 618 24.72 -1.10 -29.38
CA SER A 618 23.95 -2.25 -29.90
C SER A 618 22.76 -2.59 -29.00
N LEU A 619 22.95 -2.50 -27.68
CA LEU A 619 21.88 -2.69 -26.70
C LEU A 619 20.81 -1.60 -26.81
N MET A 620 21.19 -0.33 -27.02
CA MET A 620 20.24 0.76 -27.25
C MET A 620 19.41 0.56 -28.52
N ILE A 621 20.06 0.21 -29.63
CA ILE A 621 19.37 -0.06 -30.91
C ILE A 621 18.35 -1.19 -30.72
N LEU A 622 18.76 -2.27 -30.04
CA LEU A 622 17.89 -3.39 -29.72
C LEU A 622 16.68 -2.94 -28.89
N VAL A 623 16.92 -2.28 -27.75
CA VAL A 623 15.88 -1.79 -26.84
C VAL A 623 14.87 -0.89 -27.56
N VAL A 624 15.36 0.12 -28.29
CA VAL A 624 14.49 1.07 -29.00
C VAL A 624 13.74 0.38 -30.14
N GLY A 625 14.41 -0.46 -30.92
CA GLY A 625 13.78 -1.20 -32.03
C GLY A 625 12.68 -2.15 -31.55
N ILE A 626 12.90 -2.86 -30.44
CA ILE A 626 11.90 -3.73 -29.82
C ILE A 626 10.72 -2.92 -29.29
N GLU A 627 10.94 -1.77 -28.67
CA GLU A 627 9.84 -0.94 -28.18
C GLU A 627 8.98 -0.40 -29.32
N ILE A 628 9.60 0.11 -30.38
CA ILE A 628 8.87 0.60 -31.56
C ILE A 628 8.03 -0.53 -32.19
N THR A 629 8.63 -1.71 -32.36
CA THR A 629 7.90 -2.87 -32.88
C THR A 629 6.79 -3.32 -31.92
N SER A 630 7.04 -3.33 -30.61
CA SER A 630 6.05 -3.69 -29.58
C SER A 630 4.86 -2.73 -29.58
N ILE A 631 5.09 -1.42 -29.69
CA ILE A 631 4.04 -0.41 -29.85
C ILE A 631 3.14 -0.75 -31.04
N LEU A 632 3.73 -1.04 -32.21
CA LEU A 632 2.96 -1.44 -33.40
C LEU A 632 2.18 -2.74 -33.17
N THR A 633 2.79 -3.73 -32.50
CA THR A 633 2.10 -4.99 -32.19
C THR A 633 0.92 -4.79 -31.23
N TRP A 634 1.05 -3.96 -30.20
CA TRP A 634 -0.02 -3.74 -29.22
C TRP A 634 -1.14 -2.87 -29.78
N VAL A 635 -0.85 -1.91 -30.66
CA VAL A 635 -1.87 -1.17 -31.42
C VAL A 635 -2.67 -2.13 -32.29
N SER A 636 -1.97 -2.96 -33.07
CA SER A 636 -2.60 -3.95 -33.95
C SER A 636 -3.44 -4.97 -33.16
N ALA A 637 -2.87 -5.52 -32.10
CA ALA A 637 -3.56 -6.41 -31.18
C ALA A 637 -4.78 -5.72 -30.56
N GLY A 638 -4.61 -4.52 -30.02
CA GLY A 638 -5.68 -3.73 -29.41
C GLY A 638 -6.87 -3.52 -30.35
N ALA A 639 -6.60 -3.20 -31.62
CA ALA A 639 -7.62 -3.02 -32.64
C ALA A 639 -8.31 -4.34 -33.02
N ARG A 640 -7.53 -5.34 -33.45
CA ARG A 640 -8.05 -6.63 -33.96
C ARG A 640 -8.72 -7.47 -32.89
N LEU A 641 -8.27 -7.32 -31.66
CA LEU A 641 -8.85 -8.02 -30.53
C LEU A 641 -10.05 -7.30 -29.91
N GLY A 642 -10.37 -6.08 -30.37
CA GLY A 642 -11.49 -5.28 -29.90
C GLY A 642 -11.28 -4.66 -28.52
N MET A 643 -10.03 -4.55 -28.05
CA MET A 643 -9.70 -3.89 -26.78
C MET A 643 -9.74 -2.37 -26.93
N LEU A 644 -9.43 -1.85 -28.13
CA LEU A 644 -9.53 -0.42 -28.42
C LEU A 644 -10.97 0.06 -28.65
N THR A 645 -11.90 -0.86 -28.94
CA THR A 645 -13.33 -0.56 -29.15
C THR A 645 -14.17 -0.83 -27.91
N GLN A 646 -13.63 -1.55 -26.92
CA GLN A 646 -14.21 -1.71 -25.60
C GLN A 646 -13.76 -0.55 -24.71
N GLY A 647 -14.42 0.60 -24.84
CA GLY A 647 -14.32 1.72 -23.90
C GLY A 647 -14.93 1.37 -22.54
N PHE A 648 -15.48 2.35 -21.81
CA PHE A 648 -16.37 2.10 -20.65
C PHE A 648 -17.57 1.24 -21.08
N LYS A 649 -17.41 -0.07 -21.29
CA LYS A 649 -18.50 -1.02 -21.23
C LYS A 649 -18.79 -1.19 -19.75
N VAL A 650 -19.48 -0.19 -19.22
CA VAL A 650 -20.43 -0.40 -18.13
C VAL A 650 -21.21 -1.63 -18.57
N ARG A 651 -21.04 -2.75 -17.88
CA ARG A 651 -21.98 -3.88 -17.99
C ARG A 651 -23.30 -3.35 -17.45
N GLY A 652 -23.99 -2.58 -18.28
CA GLY A 652 -25.35 -2.14 -18.06
C GLY A 652 -26.14 -3.41 -17.79
N GLY A 653 -26.93 -3.38 -16.72
CA GLY A 653 -27.91 -4.40 -16.49
C GLY A 653 -28.65 -4.65 -17.79
N LEU A 654 -28.80 -5.93 -18.14
CA LEU A 654 -29.67 -6.41 -19.19
C LEU A 654 -31.00 -5.65 -19.15
N LYS A 655 -31.14 -4.67 -20.04
CA LYS A 655 -32.41 -4.26 -20.59
C LYS A 655 -32.44 -4.83 -21.99
N GLY A 656 -33.23 -5.89 -22.13
CA GLY A 656 -33.93 -6.34 -23.32
C GLY A 656 -33.10 -6.53 -24.58
N GLU A 657 -32.75 -7.79 -24.86
CA GLU A 657 -32.88 -8.34 -26.21
C GLU A 657 -33.52 -9.73 -26.07
N SER A 658 -34.79 -9.81 -26.52
CA SER A 658 -35.71 -10.96 -26.70
C SER A 658 -35.74 -12.06 -25.64
#